data_AF-A0A534V363-F1
#
_entry.id   AF-A0A534V363-F1
#
_cell.length_a   1.000
_cell.length_b   1.000
_cell.length_c   1.000
_cell.angle_alpha   90.00
_cell.angle_beta   90.00
_cell.angle_gamma   90.00
#
_symmetry.space_group_name_H-M   'P 1'
#
loop_
_entity.id
_entity.type
_entity.pdbx_description
1 polymer ?
#
loop_
_entity_poly.entity_id
_entity_poly.type
_entity_poly.pdbx_seq_one_letter_code
_entity_poly.pdbx_strand_id
1 'polypeptide(L)'
;MKCPHCKHENQPQAKFCEECAAPLARTCANCGTQLSATAKFCPECAHPVTGGVVTQRRFASPETYTPKHLAEKILTSKSALEGERKQVTVLFADMKGSMELLADRDPEEARKLFDAVIEQMMDAVHRYEGTVNHILGDGIMALFGAPLAHEDHAVRACYAALRMQESVKRYAVEVQRMQGIPIQIRVGLNSGEVVVGSIRNDLHMDYTAIGQTAHLAARMEQMAMPGSILVTADALRLAESYVQVKPLGPVNVKGLSDEVQVYEVTGAGPARSRLQAAAARGLTRFVGRDTETEQLRKALEQARAGHGQIVSVVGEPGVGKSRLFWEFTHSHRILEWLILESGSVSYGKATPYLPVIDLLKVYFDIEDRDDPRKIREKLTGKLLTLDESFRPTLPAFLALLDVPVDEPAWETLDPPQRRQRTLDAIKRLLLRESQVQPLVLVFEDLHWIDNETQALLDSLVESLPTTCILLLVNYRPEYQHSWGSKTFYTQLRMDPLPPESAGELLQALLGDAANLRPLKQLLIARTEGNPFFLEESVRTLVETKFLVGERGSYRLEKAVESTAVPATVQAILAARIDRLPLEEKRLLQSAAVVGKDVPFALLQAIADQSQEELPLSLTRLQAAEFLYETSLFPDLEYTFKHALTHEVAYGSVLHERRRALHARIVEAIEKLYSERLSEQVERLAHHALRGELWEKAVEYLHQAGNKAAARSATQEAIAYFEQALDALKPLPESRHTIEKTIDIRIDLGPTVISKGGFGGTDVEENYTKARELCERLGNTPRLFPVLWGLARFHDVRGDYKVGRELGEQLLTFAQAGGDSGLLLQAHHELWANLSAVGELLAARTHLEEGFTLYDRHKHRDHAFLYGGHDPGACCGYHAAQVFWLLGYPDQALRRTRDALALARDLCHPATVVHTLFFAAWFHQYLGERQAVQDRIEEGMSLSTEQGFSRWLGEATFLRGWLLAEEGRQEIGIEQMLKVVTDARGRKGTGRFDAHCAALLAESYGKTGQTSEGLNVVKDAIAITQQTQSRCYEAELQRIKGELLLRQSDQQQAETCFQHAIQVTRGQSARSLELRAAMSLSRLWQKQGKKDDARKLLAEIYGWFTEGFDTADLKQAKLLLEELA
;
A
#
# COMPACT_ATOMS: atom_id res chain seq x y z
N MET A 1 -8.13 -45.11 -66.81
CA MET A 1 -7.44 -44.09 -65.99
C MET A 1 -7.84 -44.25 -64.54
N LYS A 2 -6.89 -44.28 -63.59
CA LYS A 2 -7.21 -44.35 -62.16
C LYS A 2 -7.60 -42.98 -61.61
N CYS A 3 -8.70 -42.90 -60.87
CA CYS A 3 -9.14 -41.65 -60.26
C CYS A 3 -8.15 -41.20 -59.18
N PRO A 4 -7.65 -39.96 -59.21
CA PRO A 4 -6.69 -39.48 -58.21
C PRO A 4 -7.28 -39.37 -56.79
N HIS A 5 -8.61 -39.34 -56.66
CA HIS A 5 -9.29 -39.20 -55.37
C HIS A 5 -9.63 -40.54 -54.71
N CYS A 6 -10.20 -41.51 -55.45
CA CYS A 6 -10.62 -42.81 -54.88
C CYS A 6 -9.85 -44.02 -55.45
N LYS A 7 -8.94 -43.80 -56.40
CA LYS A 7 -8.12 -44.81 -57.09
C LYS A 7 -8.89 -45.84 -57.94
N HIS A 8 -10.19 -45.69 -58.13
CA HIS A 8 -11.01 -46.50 -59.04
C HIS A 8 -10.52 -46.42 -60.49
N GLU A 9 -10.60 -47.53 -61.23
CA GLU A 9 -10.13 -47.65 -62.62
C GLU A 9 -11.25 -47.33 -63.61
N ASN A 10 -11.19 -46.17 -64.25
CA ASN A 10 -12.22 -45.68 -65.16
C ASN A 10 -11.85 -45.92 -66.63
N GLN A 11 -12.84 -46.00 -67.51
CA GLN A 11 -12.56 -46.11 -68.94
C GLN A 11 -11.79 -44.89 -69.48
N PRO A 12 -10.92 -45.03 -70.51
CA PRO A 12 -10.06 -43.94 -70.99
C PRO A 12 -10.80 -42.69 -71.49
N GLN A 13 -12.08 -42.79 -71.81
CA GLN A 13 -12.89 -41.69 -72.35
C GLN A 13 -13.80 -41.04 -71.29
N ALA A 14 -13.80 -41.55 -70.05
CA ALA A 14 -14.63 -41.03 -68.97
C ALA A 14 -14.15 -39.64 -68.50
N LYS A 15 -15.05 -38.64 -68.49
CA LYS A 15 -14.75 -37.26 -68.05
C LYS A 15 -14.83 -37.07 -66.53
N PHE A 16 -15.60 -37.93 -65.86
CA PHE A 16 -15.75 -37.99 -64.41
C PHE A 16 -15.55 -39.43 -63.94
N CYS A 17 -15.15 -39.62 -62.69
CA CYS A 17 -15.01 -40.94 -62.12
C CYS A 17 -16.38 -41.58 -61.94
N GLU A 18 -16.55 -42.81 -62.44
CA GLU A 18 -17.80 -43.57 -62.37
C GLU A 18 -18.21 -43.91 -60.93
N GLU A 19 -17.26 -43.95 -59.99
CA GLU A 19 -17.52 -44.30 -58.59
C GLU A 19 -17.72 -43.10 -57.65
N CYS A 20 -16.97 -42.00 -57.83
CA CYS A 20 -17.06 -40.83 -56.92
C CYS A 20 -17.43 -39.51 -57.60
N ALA A 21 -17.76 -39.53 -58.89
CA ALA A 21 -18.10 -38.37 -59.72
C ALA A 21 -17.02 -37.27 -59.82
N ALA A 22 -15.80 -37.49 -59.31
CA ALA A 22 -14.71 -36.52 -59.40
C ALA A 22 -14.24 -36.34 -60.87
N PRO A 23 -14.04 -35.11 -61.37
CA PRO A 23 -13.57 -34.87 -62.74
C PRO A 23 -12.16 -35.42 -62.97
N LEU A 24 -11.97 -36.15 -64.08
CA LEU A 24 -10.70 -36.84 -64.40
C LEU A 24 -9.77 -36.01 -65.30
N ALA A 25 -10.28 -34.97 -65.95
CA ALA A 25 -9.51 -34.01 -66.74
C ALA A 25 -9.61 -32.60 -66.13
N ARG A 26 -8.46 -31.94 -65.93
CA ARG A 26 -8.38 -30.56 -65.44
C ARG A 26 -8.29 -29.61 -66.64
N THR A 27 -8.80 -28.39 -66.53
CA THR A 27 -8.58 -27.32 -67.52
C THR A 27 -7.67 -26.25 -66.92
N CYS A 28 -6.83 -25.64 -67.75
CA CYS A 28 -6.00 -24.53 -67.33
C CYS A 28 -6.88 -23.33 -66.95
N ALA A 29 -6.72 -22.79 -65.75
CA ALA A 29 -7.48 -21.65 -65.26
C ALA A 29 -7.23 -20.35 -66.05
N ASN A 30 -6.11 -20.27 -66.77
CA ASN A 30 -5.74 -19.09 -67.54
C ASN A 30 -6.23 -19.15 -69.01
N CYS A 31 -6.04 -20.28 -69.70
CA CYS A 31 -6.32 -20.38 -71.14
C CYS A 31 -7.37 -21.45 -71.52
N GLY A 32 -7.94 -22.18 -70.55
CA GLY A 32 -9.00 -23.16 -70.79
C GLY A 32 -8.56 -24.50 -71.40
N THR A 33 -7.28 -24.66 -71.78
CA THR A 33 -6.75 -25.89 -72.37
C THR A 33 -6.88 -27.09 -71.42
N GLN A 34 -7.28 -28.26 -71.93
CA GLN A 34 -7.32 -29.49 -71.14
C GLN A 34 -5.91 -29.96 -70.77
N LEU A 35 -5.73 -30.28 -69.50
CA LEU A 35 -4.48 -30.68 -68.88
C LEU A 35 -4.55 -32.16 -68.51
N SER A 36 -3.47 -32.89 -68.79
CA SER A 36 -3.29 -34.25 -68.26
C SER A 36 -3.20 -34.20 -66.73
N ALA A 37 -3.66 -35.25 -66.05
CA ALA A 37 -3.69 -35.32 -64.58
C ALA A 37 -2.30 -35.16 -63.90
N THR A 38 -1.20 -35.34 -64.64
CA THR A 38 0.19 -35.20 -64.16
C THR A 38 0.88 -33.88 -64.54
N ALA A 39 0.18 -32.97 -65.24
CA ALA A 39 0.75 -31.69 -65.67
C ALA A 39 0.95 -30.73 -64.48
N LYS A 40 2.19 -30.28 -64.26
CA LYS A 40 2.54 -29.27 -63.24
C LYS A 40 2.38 -27.83 -63.76
N PHE A 41 2.43 -27.65 -65.08
CA PHE A 41 2.25 -26.38 -65.78
C PHE A 41 1.43 -26.62 -67.04
N CYS A 42 0.71 -25.60 -67.50
CA CYS A 42 0.02 -25.66 -68.79
C CYS A 42 1.05 -25.64 -69.93
N PRO A 43 1.03 -26.61 -70.86
CA PRO A 43 2.00 -26.65 -71.96
C PRO A 43 1.82 -25.52 -72.98
N GLU A 44 0.65 -24.86 -73.01
CA GLU A 44 0.34 -23.78 -73.96
C GLU A 44 0.66 -22.38 -73.41
N CYS A 45 0.37 -22.12 -72.14
CA CYS A 45 0.56 -20.78 -71.55
C CYS A 45 1.50 -20.74 -70.34
N ALA A 46 2.17 -21.85 -70.04
CA ALA A 46 3.07 -22.04 -68.89
C ALA A 46 2.44 -21.79 -67.50
N HIS A 47 1.12 -21.56 -67.42
CA HIS A 47 0.46 -21.26 -66.15
C HIS A 47 0.53 -22.46 -65.18
N PRO A 48 1.03 -22.27 -63.95
CA PRO A 48 1.22 -23.36 -62.99
C PRO A 48 -0.12 -23.93 -62.52
N VAL A 49 -0.17 -25.26 -62.42
CA VAL A 49 -1.36 -25.99 -61.95
C VAL A 49 -1.19 -26.17 -60.45
N THR A 50 -1.94 -25.41 -59.65
CA THR A 50 -1.76 -25.32 -58.19
C THR A 50 -1.83 -26.71 -57.51
N GLY A 51 -0.75 -27.07 -56.82
CA GLY A 51 -0.60 -28.35 -56.13
C GLY A 51 0.82 -28.85 -55.91
N GLY A 52 1.85 -27.99 -56.00
CA GLY A 52 3.20 -28.32 -55.57
C GLY A 52 3.44 -27.81 -54.15
N VAL A 53 3.79 -28.71 -53.23
CA VAL A 53 4.21 -28.40 -51.86
C VAL A 53 5.34 -27.36 -51.91
N VAL A 54 5.04 -26.15 -51.45
CA VAL A 54 6.05 -25.12 -51.15
C VAL A 54 6.61 -25.48 -49.79
N THR A 55 7.88 -25.83 -49.73
CA THR A 55 8.66 -25.79 -48.49
C THR A 55 8.65 -24.34 -48.00
N GLN A 56 7.75 -24.03 -47.06
CA GLN A 56 7.63 -22.71 -46.45
C GLN A 56 8.91 -22.41 -45.68
N ARG A 57 9.73 -21.50 -46.22
CA ARG A 57 10.66 -20.73 -45.41
C ARG A 57 9.79 -19.86 -44.48
N ARG A 58 9.85 -20.13 -43.17
CA ARG A 58 9.01 -19.52 -42.12
C ARG A 58 9.04 -17.98 -42.07
N PHE A 59 10.00 -17.35 -42.75
CA PHE A 59 10.21 -15.90 -42.80
C PHE A 59 10.28 -15.32 -44.23
N ALA A 60 9.72 -16.00 -45.25
CA ALA A 60 9.86 -15.57 -46.65
C ALA A 60 9.00 -14.37 -47.07
N SER A 61 8.00 -13.94 -46.28
CA SER A 61 7.26 -12.71 -46.58
C SER A 61 6.85 -11.94 -45.30
N PRO A 62 6.85 -10.59 -45.33
CA PRO A 62 6.39 -9.75 -44.23
C PRO A 62 4.99 -10.08 -43.72
N GLU A 63 4.09 -10.51 -44.62
CA GLU A 63 2.72 -10.92 -44.32
C GLU A 63 2.63 -12.16 -43.41
N THR A 64 3.69 -12.99 -43.38
CA THR A 64 3.68 -14.25 -42.61
C THR A 64 4.03 -14.03 -41.13
N TYR A 65 4.73 -12.94 -40.81
CA TYR A 65 5.18 -12.63 -39.45
C TYR A 65 4.64 -11.31 -38.87
N THR A 66 3.99 -10.48 -39.70
CA THR A 66 3.32 -9.25 -39.25
C THR A 66 1.91 -9.57 -38.75
N PRO A 67 1.50 -9.11 -37.54
CA PRO A 67 0.13 -9.29 -37.07
C PRO A 67 -0.90 -8.78 -38.09
N LYS A 68 -1.98 -9.54 -38.31
CA LYS A 68 -2.98 -9.24 -39.35
C LYS A 68 -3.56 -7.82 -39.28
N HIS A 69 -3.87 -7.34 -38.07
CA HIS A 69 -4.38 -5.99 -37.86
C HIS A 69 -3.39 -4.91 -38.35
N LEU A 70 -2.08 -5.14 -38.18
CA LEU A 70 -1.04 -4.23 -38.66
C LEU A 70 -0.93 -4.34 -40.18
N ALA A 71 -0.92 -5.56 -40.72
CA ALA A 71 -0.95 -5.80 -42.17
C ALA A 71 -2.16 -5.12 -42.85
N GLU A 72 -3.34 -5.14 -42.22
CA GLU A 72 -4.54 -4.45 -42.70
C GLU A 72 -4.45 -2.92 -42.60
N LYS A 73 -3.89 -2.36 -41.52
CA LYS A 73 -3.57 -0.92 -41.44
C LYS A 73 -2.57 -0.48 -42.53
N ILE A 74 -1.61 -1.34 -42.85
CA ILE A 74 -0.65 -1.14 -43.96
C ILE A 74 -1.36 -1.23 -45.32
N LEU A 75 -2.30 -2.16 -45.48
CA LEU A 75 -3.06 -2.35 -46.73
C LEU A 75 -4.13 -1.28 -46.97
N THR A 76 -4.65 -0.64 -45.91
CA THR A 76 -5.64 0.44 -45.99
C THR A 76 -5.01 1.82 -46.25
N SER A 77 -3.71 1.98 -45.98
CA SER A 77 -2.91 3.17 -46.32
C SER A 77 -2.37 3.17 -47.77
N LYS A 78 -3.06 2.44 -48.67
CA LYS A 78 -2.68 2.10 -50.06
C LYS A 78 -2.56 3.26 -51.07
N SER A 79 -2.39 4.51 -50.65
CA SER A 79 -2.25 5.66 -51.55
C SER A 79 -0.81 5.97 -52.00
N ALA A 80 0.21 5.30 -51.47
CA ALA A 80 1.61 5.57 -51.83
C ALA A 80 2.14 4.58 -52.89
N LEU A 81 1.73 4.75 -54.16
CA LEU A 81 2.31 4.04 -55.31
C LEU A 81 3.43 4.83 -56.01
N GLU A 82 3.78 6.01 -55.49
CA GLU A 82 4.94 6.81 -55.88
C GLU A 82 5.85 6.96 -54.66
N GLY A 83 7.17 6.92 -54.84
CA GLY A 83 8.10 6.98 -53.71
C GLY A 83 7.96 8.27 -52.90
N GLU A 84 7.56 8.16 -51.63
CA GLU A 84 7.33 9.30 -50.74
C GLU A 84 8.54 9.51 -49.81
N ARG A 85 8.91 10.78 -49.56
CA ARG A 85 9.82 11.13 -48.46
C ARG A 85 9.03 11.15 -47.17
N LYS A 86 9.45 10.36 -46.19
CA LYS A 86 8.85 10.35 -44.85
C LYS A 86 9.93 10.52 -43.79
N GLN A 87 9.60 11.28 -42.75
CA GLN A 87 10.37 11.29 -41.53
C GLN A 87 10.10 9.98 -40.80
N VAL A 88 11.15 9.21 -40.49
CA VAL A 88 11.03 7.91 -39.81
C VAL A 88 12.10 7.76 -38.74
N THR A 89 11.93 6.77 -37.87
CA THR A 89 13.01 6.24 -37.04
C THR A 89 13.38 4.85 -37.49
N VAL A 90 14.66 4.64 -37.76
CA VAL A 90 15.22 3.34 -38.12
C VAL A 90 15.84 2.72 -36.88
N LEU A 91 15.49 1.46 -36.60
CA LEU A 91 16.04 0.66 -35.51
C LEU A 91 16.80 -0.53 -36.11
N PHE A 92 18.05 -0.72 -35.67
CA PHE A 92 18.83 -1.93 -35.91
C PHE A 92 19.06 -2.65 -34.58
N ALA A 93 18.90 -3.96 -34.58
CA ALA A 93 19.26 -4.79 -33.45
C ALA A 93 19.95 -6.07 -33.90
N ASP A 94 20.96 -6.51 -33.18
CA ASP A 94 21.74 -7.72 -33.49
C ASP A 94 22.24 -8.42 -32.21
N MET A 95 22.42 -9.74 -32.27
CA MET A 95 23.01 -10.55 -31.21
C MET A 95 24.53 -10.45 -31.18
N LYS A 96 25.08 -10.25 -29.99
CA LYS A 96 26.53 -10.28 -29.80
C LYS A 96 27.07 -11.71 -29.85
N GLY A 97 28.16 -11.92 -30.59
CA GLY A 97 28.92 -13.18 -30.55
C GLY A 97 28.26 -14.34 -31.31
N SER A 98 27.34 -14.05 -32.23
CA SER A 98 26.67 -15.03 -33.09
C SER A 98 27.63 -15.97 -33.83
N MET A 99 28.78 -15.45 -34.31
CA MET A 99 29.81 -16.28 -34.96
C MET A 99 30.52 -17.23 -33.99
N GLU A 100 30.75 -16.81 -32.75
CA GLU A 100 31.36 -17.65 -31.71
C GLU A 100 30.37 -18.74 -31.26
N LEU A 101 29.06 -18.40 -31.20
CA LEU A 101 27.97 -19.34 -30.94
C LEU A 101 27.80 -20.40 -32.04
N LEU A 102 28.18 -20.08 -33.28
CA LEU A 102 28.17 -21.00 -34.43
C LEU A 102 29.42 -21.90 -34.50
N ALA A 103 30.53 -21.52 -33.87
CA ALA A 103 31.82 -22.22 -34.02
C ALA A 103 31.84 -23.59 -33.33
N ASP A 104 31.13 -23.74 -32.21
CA ASP A 104 31.16 -24.95 -31.35
C ASP A 104 29.81 -25.69 -31.31
N ARG A 105 28.91 -25.45 -32.28
CA ARG A 105 27.52 -25.98 -32.25
C ARG A 105 27.02 -26.48 -33.59
N ASP A 106 26.05 -27.38 -33.54
CA ASP A 106 25.30 -27.78 -34.72
C ASP A 106 24.53 -26.57 -35.29
N PRO A 107 24.61 -26.31 -36.61
CA PRO A 107 23.93 -25.18 -37.25
C PRO A 107 22.41 -25.16 -37.05
N GLU A 108 21.74 -26.31 -36.86
CA GLU A 108 20.30 -26.36 -36.59
C GLU A 108 19.97 -25.92 -35.15
N GLU A 109 20.83 -26.25 -34.18
CA GLU A 109 20.67 -25.85 -32.78
C GLU A 109 20.95 -24.35 -32.59
N ALA A 110 22.00 -23.82 -33.22
CA ALA A 110 22.28 -22.39 -33.22
C ALA A 110 21.14 -21.59 -33.89
N ARG A 111 20.57 -22.11 -34.98
CA ARG A 111 19.44 -21.49 -35.66
C ARG A 111 18.17 -21.44 -34.82
N LYS A 112 17.84 -22.50 -34.07
CA LYS A 112 16.70 -22.48 -33.14
C LYS A 112 16.85 -21.40 -32.07
N LEU A 113 18.08 -21.18 -31.61
CA LEU A 113 18.38 -20.12 -30.64
C LEU A 113 18.20 -18.74 -31.24
N PHE A 114 18.72 -18.53 -32.46
CA PHE A 114 18.58 -17.26 -33.17
C PHE A 114 17.13 -16.94 -33.53
N ASP A 115 16.37 -17.93 -34.01
CA ASP A 115 14.96 -17.77 -34.35
C ASP A 115 14.16 -17.31 -33.11
N ALA A 116 14.43 -17.90 -31.92
CA ALA A 116 13.75 -17.51 -30.68
C ALA A 116 14.09 -16.08 -30.24
N VAL A 117 15.36 -15.66 -30.35
CA VAL A 117 15.76 -14.27 -30.02
C VAL A 117 15.16 -13.28 -31.02
N ILE A 118 15.17 -13.62 -32.31
CA ILE A 118 14.56 -12.80 -33.38
C ILE A 118 13.05 -12.66 -33.15
N GLU A 119 12.34 -13.73 -32.77
CA GLU A 119 10.92 -13.67 -32.40
C GLU A 119 10.69 -12.66 -31.24
N GLN A 120 11.52 -12.68 -30.19
CA GLN A 120 11.44 -11.68 -29.11
C GLN A 120 11.67 -10.25 -29.59
N MET A 121 12.60 -10.06 -30.53
CA MET A 121 12.89 -8.74 -31.12
C MET A 121 11.73 -8.26 -32.00
N MET A 122 11.14 -9.14 -32.80
CA MET A 122 10.00 -8.83 -33.65
C MET A 122 8.76 -8.48 -32.84
N ASP A 123 8.47 -9.24 -31.78
CA ASP A 123 7.35 -8.97 -30.88
C ASP A 123 7.47 -7.60 -30.21
N ALA A 124 8.69 -7.21 -29.81
CA ALA A 124 8.95 -5.89 -29.26
C ALA A 124 8.68 -4.78 -30.30
N VAL A 125 9.10 -4.96 -31.55
CA VAL A 125 8.84 -3.99 -32.63
C VAL A 125 7.35 -3.87 -32.92
N HIS A 126 6.64 -4.99 -33.09
CA HIS A 126 5.21 -4.99 -33.41
C HIS A 126 4.34 -4.41 -32.28
N ARG A 127 4.72 -4.63 -31.01
CA ARG A 127 4.00 -4.10 -29.83
C ARG A 127 3.92 -2.56 -29.85
N TYR A 128 4.94 -1.90 -30.37
CA TYR A 128 5.02 -0.45 -30.50
C TYR A 128 4.62 0.06 -31.89
N GLU A 129 3.89 -0.76 -32.64
CA GLU A 129 3.42 -0.49 -34.00
C GLU A 129 4.55 -0.20 -35.01
N GLY A 130 5.76 -0.72 -34.74
CA GLY A 130 6.86 -0.71 -35.71
C GLY A 130 6.71 -1.81 -36.76
N THR A 131 7.33 -1.61 -37.92
CA THR A 131 7.34 -2.59 -39.02
C THR A 131 8.72 -3.20 -39.17
N VAL A 132 8.84 -4.52 -39.00
CA VAL A 132 10.09 -5.25 -39.26
C VAL A 132 10.29 -5.38 -40.76
N ASN A 133 11.29 -4.66 -41.27
CA ASN A 133 11.53 -4.52 -42.70
C ASN A 133 12.49 -5.60 -43.24
N HIS A 134 13.58 -5.88 -42.51
CA HIS A 134 14.53 -6.94 -42.88
C HIS A 134 14.95 -7.77 -41.67
N ILE A 135 15.08 -9.08 -41.86
CA ILE A 135 15.77 -9.99 -40.93
C ILE A 135 17.17 -10.23 -41.49
N LEU A 136 18.19 -9.91 -40.70
CA LEU A 136 19.60 -9.84 -41.11
C LEU A 136 20.40 -10.99 -40.48
N GLY A 137 19.93 -12.23 -40.60
CA GLY A 137 20.61 -13.40 -40.02
C GLY A 137 20.41 -13.50 -38.51
N ASP A 138 21.21 -12.79 -37.73
CA ASP A 138 21.24 -12.70 -36.27
C ASP A 138 20.64 -11.40 -35.72
N GLY A 139 20.23 -10.50 -36.61
CA GLY A 139 19.60 -9.22 -36.27
C GLY A 139 18.33 -8.89 -37.05
N ILE A 140 17.74 -7.75 -36.74
CA ILE A 140 16.59 -7.17 -37.45
C ILE A 140 16.80 -5.69 -37.75
N MET A 141 16.16 -5.23 -38.82
CA MET A 141 15.98 -3.82 -39.15
C MET A 141 14.48 -3.49 -39.13
N ALA A 142 14.10 -2.51 -38.33
CA ALA A 142 12.72 -2.06 -38.18
C ALA A 142 12.56 -0.57 -38.49
N LEU A 143 11.37 -0.22 -38.98
CA LEU A 143 10.97 1.15 -39.31
C LEU A 143 9.78 1.56 -38.45
N PHE A 144 9.85 2.79 -37.92
CA PHE A 144 8.76 3.45 -37.20
C PHE A 144 8.43 4.75 -37.92
N GLY A 145 7.14 5.04 -38.14
CA GLY A 145 6.70 6.17 -38.96
C GLY A 145 6.51 5.83 -40.45
N ALA A 146 6.82 4.59 -40.86
CA ALA A 146 6.51 4.07 -42.19
C ALA A 146 6.25 2.54 -42.13
N PRO A 147 5.28 2.03 -42.90
CA PRO A 147 4.34 2.76 -43.76
C PRO A 147 3.25 3.51 -42.96
N LEU A 148 3.08 3.20 -41.68
CA LEU A 148 2.20 3.90 -40.74
C LEU A 148 2.85 5.18 -40.23
N ALA A 149 2.26 6.33 -40.56
CA ALA A 149 2.73 7.62 -40.08
C ALA A 149 2.34 7.79 -38.60
N HIS A 150 3.33 7.95 -37.74
CA HIS A 150 3.19 8.22 -36.32
C HIS A 150 3.97 9.49 -35.99
N GLU A 151 3.36 10.47 -35.31
CA GLU A 151 4.07 11.68 -34.86
C GLU A 151 5.13 11.37 -33.79
N ASP A 152 4.91 10.30 -33.01
CA ASP A 152 5.76 9.81 -31.92
C ASP A 152 6.66 8.64 -32.34
N HIS A 153 6.99 8.53 -33.63
CA HIS A 153 7.74 7.40 -34.19
C HIS A 153 9.10 7.14 -33.50
N ALA A 154 9.80 8.20 -33.06
CA ALA A 154 11.07 8.07 -32.34
C ALA A 154 10.92 7.52 -30.91
N VAL A 155 9.86 7.93 -30.21
CA VAL A 155 9.52 7.43 -28.87
C VAL A 155 9.20 5.94 -28.93
N ARG A 156 8.33 5.54 -29.86
CA ARG A 156 7.94 4.14 -30.08
C ARG A 156 9.13 3.25 -30.39
N ALA A 157 10.05 3.73 -31.23
CA ALA A 157 11.27 3.00 -31.55
C ALA A 157 12.17 2.81 -30.31
N CYS A 158 12.32 3.83 -29.47
CA CYS A 158 13.08 3.71 -28.22
C CYS A 158 12.43 2.75 -27.22
N TYR A 159 11.11 2.77 -27.09
CA TYR A 159 10.39 1.82 -26.24
C TYR A 159 10.46 0.38 -26.77
N ALA A 160 10.40 0.20 -28.09
CA ALA A 160 10.66 -1.10 -28.71
C ALA A 160 12.07 -1.59 -28.38
N ALA A 161 13.08 -0.72 -28.46
CA ALA A 161 14.47 -1.05 -28.10
C ALA A 161 14.62 -1.46 -26.62
N LEU A 162 14.00 -0.70 -25.70
CA LEU A 162 14.01 -0.99 -24.27
C LEU A 162 13.31 -2.32 -23.95
N ARG A 163 12.14 -2.56 -24.56
CA ARG A 163 11.41 -3.81 -24.42
C ARG A 163 12.17 -4.99 -25.01
N MET A 164 12.84 -4.77 -26.15
CA MET A 164 13.66 -5.77 -26.80
C MET A 164 14.81 -6.22 -25.89
N GLN A 165 15.54 -5.27 -25.29
CA GLN A 165 16.59 -5.58 -24.31
C GLN A 165 16.03 -6.37 -23.12
N GLU A 166 14.86 -5.99 -22.61
CA GLU A 166 14.21 -6.69 -21.51
C GLU A 166 13.80 -8.12 -21.85
N SER A 167 13.06 -8.31 -22.94
CA SER A 167 12.54 -9.62 -23.37
C SER A 167 13.69 -10.60 -23.64
N VAL A 168 14.72 -10.13 -24.36
CA VAL A 168 15.90 -10.95 -24.64
C VAL A 168 16.67 -11.25 -23.37
N LYS A 169 16.78 -10.33 -22.40
CA LYS A 169 17.43 -10.58 -21.12
C LYS A 169 16.70 -11.65 -20.29
N ARG A 170 15.36 -11.66 -20.28
CA ARG A 170 14.57 -12.71 -19.59
C ARG A 170 14.82 -14.08 -20.23
N TYR A 171 14.74 -14.15 -21.56
CA TYR A 171 15.03 -15.36 -22.30
C TYR A 171 16.48 -15.84 -22.08
N ALA A 172 17.44 -14.91 -22.07
CA ALA A 172 18.85 -15.19 -21.81
C ALA A 172 19.08 -15.81 -20.42
N VAL A 173 18.35 -15.40 -19.38
CA VAL A 173 18.44 -16.02 -18.05
C VAL A 173 17.98 -17.47 -18.08
N GLU A 174 16.91 -17.77 -18.81
CA GLU A 174 16.38 -19.13 -18.97
C GLU A 174 17.36 -20.03 -19.74
N VAL A 175 17.89 -19.53 -20.87
CA VAL A 175 18.88 -20.24 -21.68
C VAL A 175 20.21 -20.40 -20.93
N GLN A 176 20.65 -19.40 -20.16
CA GLN A 176 21.85 -19.50 -19.32
C GLN A 176 21.68 -20.59 -18.25
N ARG A 177 20.49 -20.71 -17.63
CA ARG A 177 20.21 -21.76 -16.65
C ARG A 177 20.18 -23.15 -17.26
N MET A 178 19.58 -23.31 -18.45
CA MET A 178 19.41 -24.62 -19.09
C MET A 178 20.62 -25.07 -19.91
N GLN A 179 21.32 -24.13 -20.56
CA GLN A 179 22.35 -24.42 -21.57
C GLN A 179 23.67 -23.70 -21.33
N GLY A 180 23.78 -22.84 -20.31
CA GLY A 180 25.03 -22.16 -19.94
C GLY A 180 25.46 -21.02 -20.87
N ILE A 181 24.57 -20.50 -21.72
CA ILE A 181 24.90 -19.56 -22.80
C ILE A 181 24.50 -18.12 -22.45
N PRO A 182 25.43 -17.16 -22.50
CA PRO A 182 25.09 -15.76 -22.34
C PRO A 182 24.58 -15.19 -23.66
N ILE A 183 23.33 -14.71 -23.67
CA ILE A 183 22.73 -14.04 -24.84
C ILE A 183 22.56 -12.56 -24.53
N GLN A 184 23.05 -11.71 -25.41
CA GLN A 184 22.91 -10.26 -25.32
C GLN A 184 22.72 -9.68 -26.72
N ILE A 185 21.95 -8.61 -26.81
CA ILE A 185 21.75 -7.87 -28.05
C ILE A 185 22.27 -6.44 -27.92
N ARG A 186 22.53 -5.82 -29.06
CA ARG A 186 22.85 -4.40 -29.22
C ARG A 186 21.75 -3.75 -30.03
N VAL A 187 21.42 -2.51 -29.72
CA VAL A 187 20.40 -1.77 -30.46
C VAL A 187 20.89 -0.38 -30.82
N GLY A 188 20.64 0.06 -32.05
CA GLY A 188 20.98 1.39 -32.55
C GLY A 188 19.78 2.06 -33.22
N LEU A 189 19.55 3.34 -32.90
CA LEU A 189 18.48 4.12 -33.49
C LEU A 189 18.96 5.45 -34.06
N ASN A 190 18.34 5.84 -35.17
CA ASN A 190 18.49 7.17 -35.73
C ASN A 190 17.18 7.60 -36.42
N SER A 191 16.88 8.90 -36.37
CA SER A 191 15.73 9.50 -37.03
C SER A 191 16.17 10.40 -38.18
N GLY A 192 15.38 10.45 -39.23
CA GLY A 192 15.66 11.29 -40.40
C GLY A 192 14.72 10.99 -41.55
N GLU A 193 14.84 11.77 -42.62
CA GLU A 193 14.09 11.53 -43.85
C GLU A 193 14.59 10.26 -44.53
N VAL A 194 13.67 9.41 -44.98
CA VAL A 194 13.94 8.30 -45.89
C VAL A 194 12.98 8.35 -47.07
N VAL A 195 13.44 7.88 -48.23
CA VAL A 195 12.58 7.66 -49.39
C VAL A 195 12.01 6.26 -49.29
N VAL A 196 10.69 6.16 -49.18
CA VAL A 196 9.96 4.89 -49.13
C VAL A 196 9.44 4.60 -50.53
N GLY A 197 10.07 3.67 -51.26
CA GLY A 197 9.68 3.28 -52.62
C GLY A 197 9.25 1.82 -52.71
N SER A 198 8.30 1.50 -53.61
CA SER A 198 7.97 0.11 -53.98
C SER A 198 8.78 -0.31 -55.20
N ILE A 199 9.52 -1.42 -55.11
CA ILE A 199 10.13 -2.05 -56.28
C ILE A 199 9.13 -3.07 -56.83
N ARG A 200 8.65 -2.87 -58.06
CA ARG A 200 7.81 -3.85 -58.76
C ARG A 200 8.64 -5.08 -59.13
N ASN A 201 8.41 -6.19 -58.43
CA ASN A 201 8.24 -7.52 -59.02
C ASN A 201 7.55 -8.44 -57.99
N ASP A 202 6.49 -9.11 -58.43
CA ASP A 202 5.75 -10.21 -57.82
C ASP A 202 5.81 -10.36 -56.29
N LEU A 203 4.73 -9.93 -55.62
CA LEU A 203 4.31 -10.31 -54.25
C LEU A 203 5.25 -9.92 -53.07
N HIS A 204 6.28 -9.10 -53.26
CA HIS A 204 7.10 -8.57 -52.16
C HIS A 204 7.13 -7.03 -52.15
N MET A 205 6.63 -6.41 -51.08
CA MET A 205 6.89 -4.98 -50.79
C MET A 205 8.17 -4.87 -49.96
N ASP A 206 9.33 -4.84 -50.61
CA ASP A 206 10.59 -4.50 -49.95
C ASP A 206 10.69 -2.98 -49.81
N TYR A 207 10.51 -2.47 -48.59
CA TYR A 207 10.66 -1.04 -48.31
C TYR A 207 12.12 -0.69 -48.12
N THR A 208 12.90 -0.57 -49.19
CA THR A 208 14.32 -0.18 -49.06
C THR A 208 14.44 1.25 -48.53
N ALA A 209 14.64 1.42 -47.21
CA ALA A 209 15.03 2.68 -46.59
C ALA A 209 16.49 2.98 -46.97
N ILE A 210 16.72 3.44 -48.20
CA ILE A 210 18.04 3.82 -48.70
C ILE A 210 18.34 5.25 -48.25
N GLY A 211 19.36 5.42 -47.40
CA GLY A 211 19.79 6.75 -46.98
C GLY A 211 20.79 6.76 -45.82
N GLN A 212 21.38 7.94 -45.61
CA GLN A 212 22.28 8.25 -44.48
C GLN A 212 21.63 7.91 -43.13
N THR A 213 20.30 8.04 -43.02
CA THR A 213 19.51 7.74 -41.82
C THR A 213 19.65 6.29 -41.35
N ALA A 214 19.50 5.32 -42.26
CA ALA A 214 19.60 3.89 -41.94
C ALA A 214 21.05 3.47 -41.65
N HIS A 215 22.00 4.01 -42.41
CA HIS A 215 23.43 3.76 -42.15
C HIS A 215 23.85 4.25 -40.78
N LEU A 216 23.38 5.41 -40.34
CA LEU A 216 23.72 5.95 -39.03
C LEU A 216 23.09 5.12 -37.89
N ALA A 217 21.84 4.64 -38.04
CA ALA A 217 21.22 3.71 -37.09
C ALA A 217 22.01 2.40 -36.95
N ALA A 218 22.44 1.81 -38.07
CA ALA A 218 23.29 0.62 -38.06
C ALA A 218 24.66 0.87 -37.39
N ARG A 219 25.23 2.07 -37.55
CA ARG A 219 26.47 2.44 -36.85
C ARG A 219 26.26 2.58 -35.35
N MET A 220 25.13 3.13 -34.91
CA MET A 220 24.79 3.17 -33.49
C MET A 220 24.68 1.77 -32.88
N GLU A 221 24.10 0.80 -33.60
CA GLU A 221 24.04 -0.60 -33.15
C GLU A 221 25.44 -1.20 -33.01
N GLN A 222 26.28 -1.05 -34.04
CA GLN A 222 27.64 -1.60 -34.05
C GLN A 222 28.54 -1.03 -32.95
N MET A 223 28.32 0.23 -32.58
CA MET A 223 29.05 0.92 -31.52
C MET A 223 28.49 0.65 -30.12
N ALA A 224 27.25 0.16 -30.02
CA ALA A 224 26.61 -0.14 -28.74
C ALA A 224 27.38 -1.23 -27.99
N MET A 225 27.52 -1.06 -26.68
CA MET A 225 27.97 -2.15 -25.83
C MET A 225 26.86 -3.23 -25.74
N PRO A 226 27.20 -4.50 -25.52
CA PRO A 226 26.20 -5.55 -25.34
C PRO A 226 25.23 -5.21 -24.20
N GLY A 227 23.93 -5.26 -24.50
CA GLY A 227 22.89 -4.86 -23.55
C GLY A 227 22.56 -3.36 -23.53
N SER A 228 23.20 -2.54 -24.37
CA SER A 228 22.94 -1.09 -24.46
C SER A 228 22.18 -0.70 -25.73
N ILE A 229 21.62 0.51 -25.70
CA ILE A 229 20.83 1.10 -26.77
C ILE A 229 21.44 2.47 -27.08
N LEU A 230 21.95 2.67 -28.30
CA LEU A 230 22.52 3.95 -28.72
C LEU A 230 21.60 4.72 -29.65
N VAL A 231 21.49 6.02 -29.43
CA VAL A 231 20.69 6.95 -30.22
C VAL A 231 21.48 8.19 -30.59
N THR A 232 21.16 8.75 -31.76
CA THR A 232 21.69 10.04 -32.21
C THR A 232 20.92 11.21 -31.60
N ALA A 233 21.50 12.42 -31.67
CA ALA A 233 20.81 13.65 -31.26
C ALA A 233 19.48 13.89 -31.99
N ASP A 234 19.36 13.50 -33.27
CA ASP A 234 18.13 13.71 -34.05
C ASP A 234 17.01 12.77 -33.64
N ALA A 235 17.33 11.52 -33.27
CA ALA A 235 16.35 10.62 -32.65
C ALA A 235 15.97 11.09 -31.24
N LEU A 236 16.96 11.53 -30.45
CA LEU A 236 16.72 12.02 -29.11
C LEU A 236 15.83 13.26 -29.08
N ARG A 237 16.03 14.24 -29.98
CA ARG A 237 15.22 15.46 -30.07
C ARG A 237 13.73 15.16 -30.28
N LEU A 238 13.42 14.08 -30.99
CA LEU A 238 12.05 13.62 -31.26
C LEU A 238 11.49 12.71 -30.15
N ALA A 239 12.37 12.16 -29.30
CA ALA A 239 12.01 11.34 -28.14
C ALA A 239 12.24 12.08 -26.80
N GLU A 240 12.58 13.36 -26.85
CA GLU A 240 13.02 14.15 -25.70
C GLU A 240 11.87 14.24 -24.68
N SER A 241 12.19 14.06 -23.40
CA SER A 241 11.22 13.94 -22.29
C SER A 241 10.44 12.61 -22.20
N TYR A 242 10.65 11.65 -23.11
CA TYR A 242 10.03 10.31 -23.06
C TYR A 242 11.01 9.18 -22.74
N VAL A 243 12.31 9.46 -22.78
CA VAL A 243 13.36 8.46 -22.51
C VAL A 243 14.42 9.05 -21.60
N GLN A 244 14.90 8.25 -20.67
CA GLN A 244 16.08 8.58 -19.87
C GLN A 244 17.33 8.26 -20.71
N VAL A 245 18.26 9.20 -20.75
CA VAL A 245 19.49 9.06 -21.54
C VAL A 245 20.73 9.46 -20.76
N LYS A 246 21.83 8.76 -21.05
CA LYS A 246 23.17 9.12 -20.60
C LYS A 246 23.96 9.69 -21.80
N PRO A 247 24.51 10.91 -21.70
CA PRO A 247 25.33 11.45 -22.78
C PRO A 247 26.66 10.69 -22.85
N LEU A 248 27.01 10.23 -24.06
CA LEU A 248 28.33 9.64 -24.34
C LEU A 248 29.28 10.65 -25.03
N GLY A 249 28.73 11.79 -25.48
CA GLY A 249 29.48 12.87 -26.11
C GLY A 249 29.65 12.71 -27.62
N PRO A 250 30.45 13.59 -28.26
CA PRO A 250 30.75 13.51 -29.68
C PRO A 250 31.61 12.29 -30.00
N VAL A 251 31.20 11.50 -31.00
CA VAL A 251 31.94 10.31 -31.46
C VAL A 251 32.18 10.37 -32.96
N ASN A 252 33.40 10.02 -33.37
CA ASN A 252 33.78 9.89 -34.78
C ASN A 252 33.18 8.62 -35.38
N VAL A 253 32.19 8.79 -36.26
CA VAL A 253 31.51 7.67 -36.95
C VAL A 253 32.15 7.44 -38.31
N LYS A 254 32.63 6.22 -38.55
CA LYS A 254 33.29 5.83 -39.81
C LYS A 254 32.37 6.09 -41.02
N GLY A 255 32.77 7.03 -41.88
CA GLY A 255 32.05 7.41 -43.10
C GLY A 255 31.38 8.79 -43.04
N LEU A 256 31.46 9.50 -41.91
CA LEU A 256 31.05 10.89 -41.75
C LEU A 256 32.28 11.77 -41.45
N SER A 257 32.25 13.02 -41.94
CA SER A 257 33.32 14.00 -41.73
C SER A 257 33.22 14.72 -40.38
N ASP A 258 32.02 14.79 -39.80
CA ASP A 258 31.72 15.49 -38.56
C ASP A 258 31.45 14.51 -37.41
N GLU A 259 31.80 14.92 -36.18
CA GLU A 259 31.51 14.14 -34.99
C GLU A 259 30.00 14.14 -34.69
N VAL A 260 29.45 12.96 -34.38
CA VAL A 260 28.03 12.78 -34.08
C VAL A 260 27.86 12.73 -32.57
N GLN A 261 26.93 13.51 -32.01
CA GLN A 261 26.55 13.41 -30.60
C GLN A 261 25.76 12.13 -30.36
N VAL A 262 26.27 11.28 -29.45
CA VAL A 262 25.68 9.96 -29.14
C VAL A 262 25.21 9.92 -27.70
N TYR A 263 24.06 9.29 -27.51
CA TYR A 263 23.43 9.08 -26.21
C TYR A 263 23.10 7.60 -26.03
N GLU A 264 23.24 7.10 -24.81
CA GLU A 264 22.76 5.78 -24.41
C GLU A 264 21.36 5.93 -23.80
N VAL A 265 20.36 5.21 -24.33
CA VAL A 265 19.03 5.13 -23.72
C VAL A 265 19.06 4.14 -22.57
N THR A 266 18.84 4.63 -21.36
CA THR A 266 18.95 3.85 -20.12
C THR A 266 17.60 3.39 -19.58
N GLY A 267 16.51 4.06 -19.97
CA GLY A 267 15.17 3.76 -19.48
C GLY A 267 14.09 4.59 -20.18
N ALA A 268 12.83 4.31 -19.86
CA ALA A 268 11.72 5.18 -20.23
C ALA A 268 11.69 6.42 -19.31
N GLY A 269 11.21 7.55 -19.84
CA GLY A 269 10.94 8.75 -19.05
C GLY A 269 9.72 8.56 -18.13
N PRO A 270 9.46 9.51 -17.21
CA PRO A 270 8.33 9.41 -16.28
C PRO A 270 6.99 9.29 -17.01
N ALA A 271 6.08 8.46 -16.49
CA ALA A 271 4.74 8.24 -17.03
C ALA A 271 3.95 9.55 -17.06
N ARG A 272 3.19 9.77 -18.14
CA ARG A 272 2.50 11.06 -18.32
C ARG A 272 1.25 11.16 -17.47
N SER A 273 1.09 12.28 -16.79
CA SER A 273 -0.21 12.66 -16.22
C SER A 273 -1.25 12.89 -17.33
N ARG A 274 -2.54 12.77 -17.00
CA ARG A 274 -3.66 13.03 -17.92
C ARG A 274 -3.50 14.32 -18.73
N LEU A 275 -2.98 15.36 -18.09
CA LEU A 275 -2.83 16.67 -18.72
C LEU A 275 -1.59 16.76 -19.61
N GLN A 276 -0.52 16.02 -19.32
CA GLN A 276 0.63 15.86 -20.21
C GLN A 276 0.26 15.10 -21.50
N ALA A 277 -0.63 14.11 -21.41
CA ALA A 277 -1.19 13.43 -22.59
C ALA A 277 -2.03 14.40 -23.45
N ALA A 278 -2.87 15.23 -22.83
CA ALA A 278 -3.61 16.29 -23.53
C ALA A 278 -2.68 17.39 -24.09
N ALA A 279 -1.57 17.69 -23.42
CA ALA A 279 -0.58 18.68 -23.84
C ALA A 279 0.08 18.36 -25.17
N ALA A 280 0.39 17.09 -25.40
CA ALA A 280 0.98 16.61 -26.65
C ALA A 280 0.12 16.89 -27.90
N ARG A 281 -1.20 17.04 -27.73
CA ARG A 281 -2.15 17.29 -28.83
C ARG A 281 -2.57 18.77 -28.96
N GLY A 282 -1.95 19.66 -28.19
CA GLY A 282 -2.22 21.10 -28.24
C GLY A 282 -3.36 21.53 -27.32
N LEU A 283 -2.99 22.08 -26.17
CA LEU A 283 -3.93 22.63 -25.21
C LEU A 283 -4.62 23.90 -25.73
N THR A 284 -5.87 24.12 -25.27
CA THR A 284 -6.50 25.45 -25.34
C THR A 284 -5.65 26.51 -24.65
N ARG A 285 -5.75 27.75 -25.16
CA ARG A 285 -5.10 28.91 -24.56
C ARG A 285 -5.57 29.05 -23.11
N PHE A 286 -4.62 29.17 -22.19
CA PHE A 286 -4.89 29.45 -20.79
C PHE A 286 -5.22 30.95 -20.62
N VAL A 287 -6.39 31.29 -20.08
CA VAL A 287 -6.92 32.67 -20.00
C VAL A 287 -7.57 32.94 -18.65
N GLY A 288 -7.58 34.21 -18.23
CA GLY A 288 -8.36 34.69 -17.08
C GLY A 288 -7.92 34.17 -15.71
N ARG A 289 -6.64 33.81 -15.56
CA ARG A 289 -6.05 33.24 -14.31
C ARG A 289 -4.77 33.94 -13.87
N ASP A 290 -4.57 35.18 -14.29
CA ASP A 290 -3.36 35.95 -13.99
C ASP A 290 -3.18 36.17 -12.48
N THR A 291 -4.27 36.39 -11.75
CA THR A 291 -4.28 36.57 -10.29
C THR A 291 -3.81 35.33 -9.53
N GLU A 292 -4.36 34.17 -9.88
CA GLU A 292 -4.03 32.88 -9.27
C GLU A 292 -2.59 32.48 -9.60
N THR A 293 -2.16 32.71 -10.84
CA THR A 293 -0.79 32.47 -11.30
C THR A 293 0.22 33.36 -10.54
N GLU A 294 -0.13 34.62 -10.33
CA GLU A 294 0.69 35.56 -9.56
C GLU A 294 0.77 35.19 -8.07
N GLN A 295 -0.29 34.64 -7.49
CA GLN A 295 -0.27 34.12 -6.11
C GLN A 295 0.62 32.87 -5.98
N LEU A 296 0.55 31.93 -6.93
CA LEU A 296 1.46 30.79 -6.99
C LEU A 296 2.92 31.24 -7.12
N ARG A 297 3.19 32.27 -7.95
CA ARG A 297 4.53 32.86 -8.10
C ARG A 297 5.06 33.42 -6.78
N LYS A 298 4.23 34.18 -6.05
CA LYS A 298 4.61 34.74 -4.74
C LYS A 298 4.92 33.64 -3.73
N ALA A 299 4.10 32.59 -3.70
CA ALA A 299 4.33 31.45 -2.81
C ALA A 299 5.64 30.71 -3.15
N LEU A 300 5.95 30.54 -4.44
CA LEU A 300 7.21 29.95 -4.90
C LEU A 300 8.43 30.75 -4.44
N GLU A 301 8.37 32.08 -4.52
CA GLU A 301 9.47 32.97 -4.10
C GLU A 301 9.68 32.93 -2.58
N GLN A 302 8.59 32.86 -1.80
CA GLN A 302 8.67 32.68 -0.35
C GLN A 302 9.28 31.32 0.02
N ALA A 303 8.80 30.25 -0.60
CA ALA A 303 9.35 28.91 -0.39
C ALA A 303 10.83 28.83 -0.79
N ARG A 304 11.23 29.44 -1.92
CA ARG A 304 12.64 29.56 -2.32
C ARG A 304 13.50 30.27 -1.28
N ALA A 305 12.94 31.25 -0.57
CA ALA A 305 13.60 31.96 0.51
C ALA A 305 13.62 31.19 1.84
N GLY A 306 13.26 29.91 1.85
CA GLY A 306 13.23 29.05 3.05
C GLY A 306 11.96 29.21 3.91
N HIS A 307 10.94 29.90 3.39
CA HIS A 307 9.64 30.06 4.06
C HIS A 307 8.61 29.19 3.37
N GLY A 308 8.59 27.89 3.70
CA GLY A 308 7.73 26.91 3.04
C GLY A 308 6.26 27.35 3.01
N GLN A 309 5.59 27.08 1.89
CA GLN A 309 4.24 27.56 1.61
C GLN A 309 3.30 26.42 1.26
N ILE A 310 2.02 26.61 1.57
CA ILE A 310 0.93 25.75 1.11
C ILE A 310 0.02 26.59 0.23
N VAL A 311 -0.26 26.10 -0.97
CA VAL A 311 -1.28 26.69 -1.84
C VAL A 311 -2.33 25.65 -2.17
N SER A 312 -3.56 25.90 -1.74
CA SER A 312 -4.70 25.06 -2.09
C SER A 312 -5.50 25.67 -3.23
N VAL A 313 -5.96 24.83 -4.16
CA VAL A 313 -6.86 25.23 -5.24
C VAL A 313 -8.19 24.54 -5.06
N VAL A 314 -9.23 25.34 -4.84
CA VAL A 314 -10.60 24.87 -4.54
C VAL A 314 -11.54 25.32 -5.63
N GLY A 315 -12.35 24.41 -6.15
CA GLY A 315 -13.35 24.77 -7.15
C GLY A 315 -14.07 23.56 -7.72
N GLU A 316 -15.13 23.81 -8.49
CA GLU A 316 -15.96 22.78 -9.11
C GLU A 316 -15.18 21.92 -10.13
N PRO A 317 -15.66 20.72 -10.49
CA PRO A 317 -15.10 19.95 -11.59
C PRO A 317 -15.09 20.75 -12.92
N GLY A 318 -14.00 20.68 -13.67
CA GLY A 318 -13.88 21.32 -14.98
C GLY A 318 -13.46 22.80 -15.00
N VAL A 319 -13.32 23.46 -13.84
CA VAL A 319 -12.90 24.89 -13.77
C VAL A 319 -11.42 25.15 -14.09
N GLY A 320 -10.62 24.10 -14.25
CA GLY A 320 -9.22 24.17 -14.66
C GLY A 320 -8.17 23.93 -13.56
N LYS A 321 -8.52 23.31 -12.42
CA LYS A 321 -7.60 23.14 -11.26
C LYS A 321 -6.28 22.49 -11.63
N SER A 322 -6.33 21.29 -12.22
CA SER A 322 -5.13 20.60 -12.72
C SER A 322 -4.42 21.38 -13.82
N ARG A 323 -5.15 22.21 -14.59
CA ARG A 323 -4.54 23.04 -15.63
C ARG A 323 -3.69 24.16 -15.05
N LEU A 324 -4.16 24.83 -14.01
CA LEU A 324 -3.40 25.85 -13.30
C LEU A 324 -2.08 25.25 -12.74
N PHE A 325 -2.15 24.09 -12.10
CA PHE A 325 -0.95 23.42 -11.60
C PHE A 325 0.00 23.03 -12.72
N TRP A 326 -0.49 22.48 -13.82
CA TRP A 326 0.37 22.13 -14.96
C TRP A 326 1.05 23.34 -15.61
N GLU A 327 0.33 24.45 -15.82
CA GLU A 327 0.92 25.69 -16.35
C GLU A 327 2.04 26.21 -15.44
N PHE A 328 1.85 26.04 -14.12
CA PHE A 328 2.85 26.39 -13.13
C PHE A 328 4.03 25.40 -13.14
N THR A 329 3.76 24.09 -13.12
CA THR A 329 4.75 22.99 -13.06
C THR A 329 5.43 22.69 -14.40
N HIS A 330 5.09 23.40 -15.47
CA HIS A 330 5.82 23.37 -16.74
C HIS A 330 6.38 24.74 -17.13
N SER A 331 6.36 25.72 -16.22
CA SER A 331 6.96 27.03 -16.45
C SER A 331 8.49 27.00 -16.29
N HIS A 332 9.21 27.91 -16.94
CA HIS A 332 10.67 28.03 -16.79
C HIS A 332 11.13 28.36 -15.35
N ARG A 333 10.21 28.73 -14.45
CA ARG A 333 10.50 29.24 -13.10
C ARG A 333 10.86 28.15 -12.08
N ILE A 334 10.61 26.90 -12.44
CA ILE A 334 10.71 25.72 -11.57
C ILE A 334 11.68 24.66 -12.12
N LEU A 335 12.43 24.97 -13.18
CA LEU A 335 13.40 24.05 -13.78
C LEU A 335 14.48 23.56 -12.80
N GLU A 336 14.72 24.34 -11.73
CA GLU A 336 15.69 24.03 -10.66
C GLU A 336 15.07 23.32 -9.46
N TRP A 337 13.76 23.02 -9.50
CA TRP A 337 13.04 22.37 -8.41
C TRP A 337 12.87 20.89 -8.69
N LEU A 338 12.96 20.07 -7.64
CA LEU A 338 12.46 18.71 -7.69
C LEU A 338 10.93 18.77 -7.60
N ILE A 339 10.23 18.20 -8.57
CA ILE A 339 8.76 18.16 -8.60
C ILE A 339 8.33 16.73 -8.40
N LEU A 340 7.54 16.51 -7.36
CA LEU A 340 6.93 15.22 -7.07
C LEU A 340 5.42 15.40 -7.12
N GLU A 341 4.79 14.80 -8.12
CA GLU A 341 3.35 14.89 -8.35
C GLU A 341 2.68 13.55 -8.05
N SER A 342 1.53 13.58 -7.39
CA SER A 342 0.70 12.42 -7.13
C SER A 342 -0.78 12.78 -7.16
N GLY A 343 -1.61 11.87 -7.66
CA GLY A 343 -3.04 12.08 -7.83
C GLY A 343 -3.86 11.03 -7.10
N SER A 344 -4.95 11.45 -6.49
CA SER A 344 -5.88 10.54 -5.82
C SER A 344 -6.88 9.95 -6.82
N VAL A 345 -7.21 8.68 -6.65
CA VAL A 345 -8.22 7.96 -7.46
C VAL A 345 -9.45 7.64 -6.62
N SER A 346 -10.62 7.49 -7.24
CA SER A 346 -11.89 7.35 -6.52
C SER A 346 -12.02 6.09 -5.65
N TYR A 347 -11.28 5.02 -5.98
CA TYR A 347 -11.14 3.83 -5.15
C TYR A 347 -9.95 3.90 -4.16
N GLY A 348 -9.09 4.93 -4.30
CA GLY A 348 -7.86 5.10 -3.52
C GLY A 348 -8.09 5.31 -2.03
N LYS A 349 -9.26 5.79 -1.61
CA LYS A 349 -9.65 5.87 -0.19
C LYS A 349 -9.51 4.55 0.57
N ALA A 350 -9.61 3.44 -0.13
CA ALA A 350 -9.50 2.12 0.47
C ALA A 350 -8.04 1.64 0.57
N THR A 351 -7.11 2.19 -0.21
CA THR A 351 -5.70 1.78 -0.24
C THR A 351 -4.86 2.75 0.60
N PRO A 352 -4.39 2.35 1.80
CA PRO A 352 -3.64 3.24 2.67
C PRO A 352 -2.36 3.74 2.01
N TYR A 353 -2.08 5.03 2.17
CA TYR A 353 -0.88 5.70 1.64
C TYR A 353 -0.73 5.69 0.12
N LEU A 354 -1.74 5.35 -0.67
CA LEU A 354 -1.56 5.17 -2.13
C LEU A 354 -0.90 6.36 -2.83
N PRO A 355 -1.37 7.62 -2.65
CA PRO A 355 -0.72 8.78 -3.28
C PRO A 355 0.74 8.96 -2.84
N VAL A 356 1.05 8.59 -1.60
CA VAL A 356 2.40 8.67 -1.04
C VAL A 356 3.28 7.57 -1.64
N ILE A 357 2.77 6.35 -1.77
CA ILE A 357 3.47 5.23 -2.40
C ILE A 357 3.82 5.58 -3.85
N ASP A 358 2.89 6.14 -4.60
CA ASP A 358 3.13 6.57 -5.99
C ASP A 358 4.20 7.66 -6.06
N LEU A 359 4.12 8.64 -5.15
CA LEU A 359 5.12 9.70 -5.02
C LEU A 359 6.51 9.13 -4.71
N LEU A 360 6.59 8.18 -3.78
CA LEU A 360 7.85 7.54 -3.38
C LEU A 360 8.41 6.64 -4.49
N LYS A 361 7.56 5.94 -5.25
CA LYS A 361 8.00 5.18 -6.43
C LYS A 361 8.68 6.08 -7.43
N VAL A 362 8.09 7.23 -7.75
CA VAL A 362 8.70 8.23 -8.64
C VAL A 362 10.01 8.76 -8.03
N TYR A 363 10.01 9.12 -6.74
CA TYR A 363 11.21 9.62 -6.08
C TYR A 363 12.34 8.58 -6.08
N PHE A 364 12.08 7.30 -5.82
CA PHE A 364 13.11 6.25 -5.78
C PHE A 364 13.39 5.60 -7.14
N ASP A 365 12.76 6.08 -8.21
CA ASP A 365 12.84 5.49 -9.55
C ASP A 365 12.44 3.99 -9.54
N ILE A 366 11.43 3.64 -8.75
CA ILE A 366 10.91 2.26 -8.65
C ILE A 366 9.94 2.02 -9.81
N GLU A 367 10.22 1.00 -10.60
CA GLU A 367 9.35 0.58 -11.69
C GLU A 367 8.36 -0.47 -11.20
N ASP A 368 7.19 -0.54 -11.82
CA ASP A 368 6.17 -1.54 -11.47
C ASP A 368 6.64 -2.98 -11.67
N ARG A 369 7.78 -3.27 -12.30
CA ARG A 369 8.32 -4.63 -12.49
C ARG A 369 9.52 -4.95 -11.60
N ASP A 370 9.93 -4.01 -10.75
CA ASP A 370 11.05 -4.24 -9.84
C ASP A 370 10.68 -5.29 -8.79
N ASP A 371 11.57 -6.27 -8.62
CA ASP A 371 11.45 -7.26 -7.56
C ASP A 371 11.82 -6.64 -6.19
N PRO A 372 11.42 -7.28 -5.07
CA PRO A 372 11.67 -6.74 -3.73
C PRO A 372 13.16 -6.44 -3.42
N ARG A 373 14.08 -7.18 -4.05
CA ARG A 373 15.53 -6.96 -3.88
C ARG A 373 15.96 -5.67 -4.57
N LYS A 374 15.54 -5.44 -5.82
CA LYS A 374 15.85 -4.19 -6.54
C LYS A 374 15.25 -2.97 -5.85
N ILE A 375 14.01 -3.07 -5.38
CA ILE A 375 13.36 -1.97 -4.64
C ILE A 375 14.21 -1.59 -3.43
N ARG A 376 14.66 -2.60 -2.66
CA ARG A 376 15.55 -2.38 -1.52
C ARG A 376 16.88 -1.75 -1.90
N GLU A 377 17.51 -2.21 -2.98
CA GLU A 377 18.78 -1.66 -3.47
C GLU A 377 18.62 -0.17 -3.85
N LYS A 378 17.59 0.19 -4.63
CA LYS A 378 17.28 1.58 -5.02
C LYS A 378 17.03 2.48 -3.82
N LEU A 379 16.19 2.02 -2.89
CA LEU A 379 15.80 2.74 -1.69
C LEU A 379 16.99 2.96 -0.75
N THR A 380 17.76 1.90 -0.48
CA THR A 380 18.95 1.99 0.39
C THR A 380 20.00 2.89 -0.23
N GLY A 381 20.27 2.73 -1.52
CA GLY A 381 21.26 3.54 -2.24
C GLY A 381 20.91 5.03 -2.22
N LYS A 382 19.65 5.39 -2.54
CA LYS A 382 19.23 6.79 -2.59
C LYS A 382 19.17 7.44 -1.21
N LEU A 383 18.59 6.76 -0.20
CA LEU A 383 18.46 7.31 1.15
C LEU A 383 19.80 7.55 1.83
N LEU A 384 20.72 6.58 1.76
CA LEU A 384 22.02 6.70 2.42
C LEU A 384 22.95 7.69 1.69
N THR A 385 22.76 7.87 0.38
CA THR A 385 23.45 8.94 -0.37
C THR A 385 22.96 10.32 0.04
N LEU A 386 21.66 10.46 0.33
CA LEU A 386 21.07 11.70 0.82
C LEU A 386 21.57 12.01 2.25
N ASP A 387 21.48 11.04 3.15
CA ASP A 387 21.96 11.14 4.52
C ASP A 387 22.11 9.77 5.19
N GLU A 388 23.29 9.44 5.71
CA GLU A 388 23.55 8.16 6.41
C GLU A 388 22.61 7.96 7.61
N SER A 389 22.12 9.05 8.20
CA SER A 389 21.20 9.01 9.34
C SER A 389 19.79 8.49 9.01
N PHE A 390 19.49 8.17 7.74
CA PHE A 390 18.28 7.46 7.33
C PHE A 390 18.34 5.94 7.50
N ARG A 391 19.51 5.35 7.81
CA ARG A 391 19.63 3.91 8.02
C ARG A 391 18.54 3.31 8.96
N PRO A 392 18.19 3.93 10.10
CA PRO A 392 17.13 3.41 10.98
C PRO A 392 15.70 3.54 10.43
N THR A 393 15.50 4.30 9.35
CA THR A 393 14.18 4.50 8.71
C THR A 393 13.91 3.55 7.55
N LEU A 394 14.92 2.80 7.09
CA LEU A 394 14.79 1.84 5.98
C LEU A 394 13.63 0.85 6.18
N PRO A 395 13.43 0.24 7.38
CA PRO A 395 12.31 -0.66 7.62
C PRO A 395 10.94 -0.05 7.31
N ALA A 396 10.76 1.23 7.60
CA ALA A 396 9.49 1.91 7.41
C ALA A 396 9.14 2.08 5.92
N PHE A 397 10.13 2.46 5.10
CA PHE A 397 9.92 2.56 3.65
C PHE A 397 9.74 1.18 2.99
N LEU A 398 10.49 0.16 3.44
CA LEU A 398 10.36 -1.20 2.94
C LEU A 398 8.96 -1.77 3.24
N ALA A 399 8.49 -1.64 4.49
CA ALA A 399 7.16 -2.06 4.89
C ALA A 399 6.05 -1.33 4.11
N LEU A 400 6.22 -0.02 3.87
CA LEU A 400 5.26 0.77 3.10
C LEU A 400 5.16 0.34 1.63
N LEU A 401 6.28 -0.10 1.04
CA LEU A 401 6.38 -0.56 -0.36
C LEU A 401 6.17 -2.07 -0.52
N ASP A 402 5.62 -2.75 0.50
CA ASP A 402 5.41 -4.20 0.55
C ASP A 402 6.68 -5.04 0.31
N VAL A 403 7.85 -4.50 0.66
CA VAL A 403 9.11 -5.24 0.65
C VAL A 403 9.33 -5.88 2.02
N PRO A 404 9.64 -7.20 2.10
CA PRO A 404 9.93 -7.86 3.37
C PRO A 404 10.99 -7.11 4.16
N VAL A 405 10.83 -7.03 5.48
CA VAL A 405 11.75 -6.35 6.39
C VAL A 405 12.51 -7.41 7.18
N ASP A 406 13.83 -7.46 7.03
CA ASP A 406 14.66 -8.48 7.72
C ASP A 406 15.07 -8.07 9.13
N GLU A 407 14.64 -6.90 9.60
CA GLU A 407 15.00 -6.35 10.91
C GLU A 407 13.96 -6.75 11.97
N PRO A 408 14.30 -7.63 12.94
CA PRO A 408 13.35 -8.08 13.95
C PRO A 408 12.81 -6.94 14.81
N ALA A 409 13.60 -5.87 15.00
CA ALA A 409 13.19 -4.69 15.75
C ALA A 409 11.96 -4.00 15.15
N TRP A 410 11.76 -4.06 13.82
CA TRP A 410 10.56 -3.53 13.18
C TRP A 410 9.32 -4.34 13.51
N GLU A 411 9.45 -5.67 13.48
CA GLU A 411 8.39 -6.59 13.88
C GLU A 411 8.04 -6.46 15.36
N THR A 412 8.97 -5.94 16.19
CA THR A 412 8.71 -5.72 17.61
C THR A 412 7.91 -4.48 17.96
N LEU A 413 7.68 -3.59 17.00
CA LEU A 413 6.94 -2.35 17.24
C LEU A 413 5.44 -2.61 17.24
N ASP A 414 4.73 -1.99 18.18
CA ASP A 414 3.27 -1.93 18.16
C ASP A 414 2.79 -1.17 16.90
N PRO A 415 1.61 -1.47 16.35
CA PRO A 415 1.10 -0.81 15.15
C PRO A 415 1.13 0.73 15.21
N PRO A 416 0.72 1.40 16.31
CA PRO A 416 0.83 2.86 16.42
C PRO A 416 2.28 3.38 16.30
N GLN A 417 3.26 2.62 16.77
CA GLN A 417 4.68 2.99 16.67
C GLN A 417 5.19 2.83 15.25
N ARG A 418 4.85 1.71 14.57
CA ARG A 418 5.20 1.52 13.15
C ARG A 418 4.62 2.63 12.30
N ARG A 419 3.33 2.94 12.51
CA ARG A 419 2.65 4.07 11.87
C ARG A 419 3.40 5.38 12.09
N GLN A 420 3.72 5.71 13.34
CA GLN A 420 4.45 6.93 13.67
C GLN A 420 5.83 6.98 12.99
N ARG A 421 6.59 5.88 13.04
CA ARG A 421 7.90 5.80 12.38
C ARG A 421 7.80 5.92 10.86
N THR A 422 6.75 5.40 10.24
CA THR A 422 6.49 5.57 8.80
C THR A 422 6.22 7.03 8.47
N LEU A 423 5.33 7.70 9.21
CA LEU A 423 5.05 9.12 9.02
C LEU A 423 6.30 9.98 9.21
N ASP A 424 7.06 9.72 10.27
CA ASP A 424 8.30 10.46 10.59
C ASP A 424 9.39 10.21 9.54
N ALA A 425 9.52 8.98 9.04
CA ALA A 425 10.47 8.63 7.99
C ALA A 425 10.19 9.41 6.70
N ILE A 426 8.94 9.41 6.22
CA ILE A 426 8.55 10.12 5.00
C ILE A 426 8.71 11.63 5.19
N LYS A 427 8.23 12.16 6.32
CA LYS A 427 8.38 13.59 6.64
C LYS A 427 9.86 14.00 6.66
N ARG A 428 10.71 13.24 7.35
CA ARG A 428 12.15 13.50 7.43
C ARG A 428 12.82 13.45 6.06
N LEU A 429 12.43 12.51 5.20
CA LEU A 429 12.91 12.44 3.82
C LEU A 429 12.61 13.74 3.07
N LEU A 430 11.35 14.18 3.05
CA LEU A 430 10.94 15.39 2.34
C LEU A 430 11.63 16.65 2.90
N LEU A 431 11.73 16.75 4.23
CA LEU A 431 12.43 17.86 4.88
C LEU A 431 13.92 17.87 4.55
N ARG A 432 14.59 16.71 4.55
CA ARG A 432 16.02 16.62 4.24
C ARG A 432 16.29 16.89 2.76
N GLU A 433 15.46 16.37 1.87
CA GLU A 433 15.53 16.66 0.44
C GLU A 433 15.41 18.17 0.19
N SER A 434 14.50 18.85 0.90
CA SER A 434 14.32 20.31 0.78
C SER A 434 15.55 21.14 1.18
N GLN A 435 16.48 20.57 1.95
CA GLN A 435 17.75 21.20 2.30
C GLN A 435 18.82 21.01 1.22
N VAL A 436 18.68 19.99 0.39
CA VAL A 436 19.58 19.71 -0.75
C VAL A 436 19.14 20.51 -1.97
N GLN A 437 17.84 20.51 -2.26
CA GLN A 437 17.25 21.22 -3.39
C GLN A 437 15.80 21.64 -3.07
N PRO A 438 15.29 22.74 -3.66
CA PRO A 438 13.92 23.18 -3.41
C PRO A 438 12.91 22.18 -4.00
N LEU A 439 11.81 21.95 -3.29
CA LEU A 439 10.86 20.86 -3.55
C LEU A 439 9.44 21.36 -3.78
N VAL A 440 8.83 21.00 -4.91
CA VAL A 440 7.40 21.19 -5.17
C VAL A 440 6.69 19.85 -5.00
N LEU A 441 5.75 19.79 -4.07
CA LEU A 441 4.90 18.62 -3.84
C LEU A 441 3.52 18.91 -4.36
N VAL A 442 3.01 18.11 -5.30
CA VAL A 442 1.67 18.27 -5.86
C VAL A 442 0.81 17.07 -5.47
N PHE A 443 -0.26 17.32 -4.71
CA PHE A 443 -1.28 16.31 -4.43
C PHE A 443 -2.62 16.74 -5.03
N GLU A 444 -3.07 16.01 -6.05
CA GLU A 444 -4.36 16.25 -6.69
C GLU A 444 -5.50 15.45 -6.07
N ASP A 445 -6.69 16.04 -6.12
CA ASP A 445 -7.97 15.44 -5.76
C ASP A 445 -8.05 14.96 -4.29
N LEU A 446 -7.66 15.80 -3.32
CA LEU A 446 -7.57 15.40 -1.89
C LEU A 446 -8.88 14.87 -1.29
N HIS A 447 -10.02 15.21 -1.86
CA HIS A 447 -11.33 14.64 -1.49
C HIS A 447 -11.40 13.10 -1.61
N TRP A 448 -10.42 12.46 -2.27
CA TRP A 448 -10.28 11.01 -2.44
C TRP A 448 -9.12 10.36 -1.65
N ILE A 449 -8.37 11.10 -0.82
CA ILE A 449 -7.28 10.48 -0.03
C ILE A 449 -7.82 9.64 1.13
N ASP A 450 -7.01 8.68 1.56
CA ASP A 450 -7.18 7.90 2.78
C ASP A 450 -6.76 8.70 4.03
N ASN A 451 -7.12 8.19 5.21
CA ASN A 451 -6.86 8.91 6.47
C ASN A 451 -5.36 8.96 6.81
N GLU A 452 -4.58 7.98 6.35
CA GLU A 452 -3.16 7.91 6.63
C GLU A 452 -2.36 8.91 5.79
N THR A 453 -2.71 9.06 4.51
CA THR A 453 -2.21 10.16 3.68
C THR A 453 -2.59 11.53 4.26
N GLN A 454 -3.83 11.70 4.77
CA GLN A 454 -4.22 12.93 5.47
C GLN A 454 -3.33 13.22 6.67
N ALA A 455 -3.08 12.21 7.52
CA ALA A 455 -2.25 12.37 8.72
C ALA A 455 -0.80 12.73 8.38
N LEU A 456 -0.24 12.19 7.28
CA LEU A 456 1.06 12.58 6.77
C LEU A 456 1.09 14.05 6.35
N LEU A 457 0.09 14.50 5.58
CA LEU A 457 0.00 15.90 5.14
C LEU A 457 -0.14 16.84 6.34
N ASP A 458 -1.00 16.52 7.30
CA ASP A 458 -1.16 17.29 8.54
C ASP A 458 0.18 17.42 9.29
N SER A 459 0.92 16.31 9.45
CA SER A 459 2.22 16.30 10.10
C SER A 459 3.29 17.09 9.34
N LEU A 460 3.31 16.99 8.00
CA LEU A 460 4.25 17.72 7.15
C LEU A 460 4.00 19.23 7.24
N VAL A 461 2.74 19.66 7.19
CA VAL A 461 2.31 21.06 7.25
C VAL A 461 2.82 21.76 8.51
N GLU A 462 2.84 21.09 9.66
CA GLU A 462 3.37 21.65 10.90
C GLU A 462 4.88 21.96 10.86
N SER A 463 5.63 21.40 9.90
CA SER A 463 7.08 21.60 9.78
C SER A 463 7.51 22.39 8.55
N LEU A 464 6.57 22.86 7.71
CA LEU A 464 6.87 23.65 6.52
C LEU A 464 7.51 25.03 6.74
N PRO A 465 7.24 25.80 7.82
CA PRO A 465 7.62 27.23 7.88
C PRO A 465 9.10 27.56 7.65
N THR A 466 10.00 26.61 7.90
CA THR A 466 11.45 26.79 7.79
C THR A 466 12.08 25.89 6.71
N THR A 467 11.34 25.60 5.64
CA THR A 467 11.74 24.65 4.59
C THR A 467 11.67 25.29 3.21
N CYS A 468 12.39 24.72 2.24
CA CYS A 468 12.28 25.10 0.83
C CYS A 468 11.22 24.26 0.10
N ILE A 469 10.06 24.06 0.73
CA ILE A 469 8.96 23.24 0.19
C ILE A 469 7.79 24.12 -0.20
N LEU A 470 7.28 23.91 -1.40
CA LEU A 470 5.98 24.41 -1.86
C LEU A 470 5.01 23.23 -1.99
N LEU A 471 4.02 23.16 -1.10
CA LEU A 471 2.97 22.15 -1.12
C LEU A 471 1.76 22.68 -1.90
N LEU A 472 1.50 22.10 -3.06
CA LEU A 472 0.36 22.39 -3.91
C LEU A 472 -0.70 21.30 -3.76
N VAL A 473 -1.90 21.68 -3.37
CA VAL A 473 -3.01 20.74 -3.19
C VAL A 473 -4.27 21.21 -3.89
N ASN A 474 -5.06 20.30 -4.45
CA ASN A 474 -6.38 20.67 -4.97
C ASN A 474 -7.50 19.74 -4.50
N TYR A 475 -8.69 20.30 -4.32
CA TYR A 475 -9.84 19.56 -3.80
C TYR A 475 -11.17 20.22 -4.12
N ARG A 476 -12.27 19.50 -3.84
CA ARG A 476 -13.63 20.00 -3.96
C ARG A 476 -14.09 20.63 -2.63
N PRO A 477 -14.99 21.63 -2.63
CA PRO A 477 -15.37 22.39 -1.42
C PRO A 477 -15.82 21.57 -0.20
N GLU A 478 -16.31 20.35 -0.40
CA GLU A 478 -16.73 19.42 0.65
C GLU A 478 -15.58 18.80 1.47
N TYR A 479 -14.35 18.88 0.97
CA TYR A 479 -13.18 18.37 1.69
C TYR A 479 -12.78 19.30 2.84
N GLN A 480 -12.49 18.70 4.01
CA GLN A 480 -12.16 19.43 5.23
C GLN A 480 -10.72 19.13 5.64
N HIS A 481 -10.01 20.18 6.09
CA HIS A 481 -8.66 20.08 6.65
C HIS A 481 -8.46 21.16 7.73
N SER A 482 -7.40 21.02 8.53
CA SER A 482 -7.13 21.89 9.69
C SER A 482 -6.22 23.10 9.40
N TRP A 483 -5.61 23.15 8.20
CA TRP A 483 -4.56 24.14 7.87
C TRP A 483 -5.06 25.56 7.56
N GLY A 484 -6.37 25.79 7.51
CA GLY A 484 -6.96 27.06 7.08
C GLY A 484 -6.57 28.28 7.93
N SER A 485 -6.10 28.07 9.16
CA SER A 485 -5.66 29.13 10.09
C SER A 485 -4.16 29.43 10.03
N LYS A 486 -3.36 28.69 9.24
CA LYS A 486 -1.91 28.86 9.16
C LYS A 486 -1.55 30.12 8.34
N THR A 487 -0.52 30.86 8.76
CA THR A 487 -0.09 32.11 8.10
C THR A 487 0.60 31.89 6.74
N PHE A 488 1.10 30.69 6.50
CA PHE A 488 1.77 30.23 5.27
C PHE A 488 0.86 29.36 4.39
N TYR A 489 -0.46 29.44 4.63
CA TYR A 489 -1.49 28.79 3.83
C TYR A 489 -2.23 29.83 2.99
N THR A 490 -2.26 29.61 1.67
CA THR A 490 -2.99 30.44 0.72
C THR A 490 -4.06 29.59 0.03
N GLN A 491 -5.32 30.01 0.12
CA GLN A 491 -6.43 29.36 -0.58
C GLN A 491 -6.79 30.12 -1.85
N LEU A 492 -6.70 29.44 -2.99
CA LEU A 492 -7.11 29.90 -4.30
C LEU A 492 -8.47 29.31 -4.64
N ARG A 493 -9.53 30.11 -4.51
CA ARG A 493 -10.85 29.73 -4.99
C ARG A 493 -10.92 29.99 -6.49
N MET A 494 -11.08 28.93 -7.28
CA MET A 494 -11.30 29.02 -8.71
C MET A 494 -12.78 28.95 -9.06
N ASP A 495 -13.31 30.12 -9.39
CA ASP A 495 -14.64 30.26 -9.95
C ASP A 495 -14.60 30.06 -11.48
N PRO A 496 -15.74 29.80 -12.14
CA PRO A 496 -15.84 29.80 -13.60
C PRO A 496 -15.25 31.07 -14.24
N LEU A 497 -14.84 31.00 -15.52
CA LEU A 497 -14.23 32.14 -16.18
C LEU A 497 -15.22 33.31 -16.27
N PRO A 498 -14.77 34.54 -15.98
CA PRO A 498 -15.59 35.72 -16.21
C PRO A 498 -15.96 35.83 -17.70
N PRO A 499 -17.08 36.49 -18.04
CA PRO A 499 -17.57 36.55 -19.42
C PRO A 499 -16.54 37.02 -20.45
N GLU A 500 -15.64 37.93 -20.07
CA GLU A 500 -14.56 38.42 -20.94
C GLU A 500 -13.55 37.31 -21.27
N SER A 501 -12.99 36.65 -20.25
CA SER A 501 -12.03 35.55 -20.44
C SER A 501 -12.68 34.31 -21.07
N ALA A 502 -13.94 34.01 -20.75
CA ALA A 502 -14.71 32.97 -21.43
C ALA A 502 -14.88 33.31 -22.93
N GLY A 503 -15.07 34.59 -23.23
CA GLY A 503 -15.07 35.13 -24.60
C GLY A 503 -13.74 34.92 -25.32
N GLU A 504 -12.61 35.18 -24.66
CA GLU A 504 -11.27 34.92 -25.20
C GLU A 504 -11.02 33.44 -25.47
N LEU A 505 -11.42 32.55 -24.55
CA LEU A 505 -11.34 31.10 -24.74
C LEU A 505 -12.17 30.68 -25.97
N LEU A 506 -13.43 31.14 -26.05
CA LEU A 506 -14.29 30.88 -27.19
C LEU A 506 -13.78 31.52 -28.49
N GLN A 507 -13.05 32.64 -28.41
CA GLN A 507 -12.41 33.25 -29.55
C GLN A 507 -11.30 32.36 -30.09
N ALA A 508 -10.44 31.83 -29.22
CA ALA A 508 -9.41 30.86 -29.60
C ALA A 508 -10.01 29.54 -30.14
N LEU A 509 -11.17 29.11 -29.63
CA LEU A 509 -11.86 27.90 -30.09
C LEU A 509 -12.62 28.09 -31.40
N LEU A 510 -13.38 29.19 -31.54
CA LEU A 510 -14.33 29.42 -32.63
C LEU A 510 -13.80 30.29 -33.77
N GLY A 511 -12.92 31.24 -33.47
CA GLY A 511 -12.48 32.29 -34.38
C GLY A 511 -13.19 33.63 -34.19
N ASP A 512 -12.78 34.64 -34.97
CA ASP A 512 -13.10 36.05 -34.75
C ASP A 512 -14.31 36.57 -35.55
N ALA A 513 -14.93 35.70 -36.36
CA ALA A 513 -15.99 36.10 -37.26
C ALA A 513 -17.20 36.71 -36.51
N ALA A 514 -17.72 37.84 -37.02
CA ALA A 514 -18.77 38.61 -36.34
C ALA A 514 -20.09 37.83 -36.19
N ASN A 515 -20.39 36.93 -37.11
CA ASN A 515 -21.58 36.07 -37.07
C ASN A 515 -21.55 35.02 -35.94
N LEU A 516 -20.39 34.76 -35.32
CA LEU A 516 -20.26 33.84 -34.18
C LEU A 516 -20.59 34.50 -32.82
N ARG A 517 -20.72 35.84 -32.76
CA ARG A 517 -20.96 36.56 -31.49
C ARG A 517 -22.21 36.09 -30.74
N PRO A 518 -23.39 35.90 -31.39
CA PRO A 518 -24.58 35.41 -30.68
C PRO A 518 -24.39 34.00 -30.11
N LEU A 519 -23.67 33.13 -30.83
CA LEU A 519 -23.33 31.80 -30.34
C LEU A 519 -22.40 31.87 -29.13
N LYS A 520 -21.37 32.74 -29.17
CA LYS A 520 -20.46 32.92 -28.02
C LYS A 520 -21.22 33.36 -26.77
N GLN A 521 -22.14 34.32 -26.90
CA GLN A 521 -22.99 34.78 -25.79
C GLN A 521 -23.90 33.67 -25.26
N LEU A 522 -24.53 32.89 -26.14
CA LEU A 522 -25.36 31.75 -25.75
C LEU A 522 -24.55 30.70 -24.98
N LEU A 523 -23.35 30.37 -25.46
CA LEU A 523 -22.45 29.41 -24.82
C LEU A 523 -22.02 29.91 -23.44
N ILE A 524 -21.61 31.17 -23.29
CA ILE A 524 -21.25 31.73 -21.98
C ILE A 524 -22.44 31.69 -21.01
N ALA A 525 -23.63 32.10 -21.46
CA ALA A 525 -24.82 32.11 -20.63
C ALA A 525 -25.27 30.71 -20.18
N ARG A 526 -25.11 29.69 -21.03
CA ARG A 526 -25.50 28.31 -20.71
C ARG A 526 -24.47 27.56 -19.90
N THR A 527 -23.20 27.90 -20.07
CA THR A 527 -22.08 27.22 -19.40
C THR A 527 -21.63 27.91 -18.13
N GLU A 528 -22.16 29.11 -17.87
CA GLU A 528 -21.77 29.97 -16.76
C GLU A 528 -20.25 30.20 -16.71
N GLY A 529 -19.57 30.14 -17.86
CA GLY A 529 -18.13 30.34 -17.97
C GLY A 529 -17.25 29.14 -17.58
N ASN A 530 -17.81 27.94 -17.35
CA ASN A 530 -17.01 26.76 -17.04
C ASN A 530 -16.16 26.35 -18.29
N PRO A 531 -14.81 26.39 -18.23
CA PRO A 531 -13.94 26.13 -19.39
C PRO A 531 -14.18 24.78 -20.04
N PHE A 532 -14.27 23.72 -19.22
CA PHE A 532 -14.52 22.39 -19.71
C PHE A 532 -15.88 22.30 -20.42
N PHE A 533 -16.91 22.92 -19.83
CA PHE A 533 -18.23 22.94 -20.45
C PHE A 533 -18.27 23.72 -21.77
N LEU A 534 -17.54 24.83 -21.87
CA LEU A 534 -17.38 25.61 -23.09
C LEU A 534 -16.74 24.77 -24.20
N GLU A 535 -15.62 24.10 -23.91
CA GLU A 535 -14.93 23.21 -24.85
C GLU A 535 -15.83 22.09 -25.35
N GLU A 536 -16.53 21.41 -24.44
CA GLU A 536 -17.45 20.31 -24.77
C GLU A 536 -18.67 20.77 -25.55
N SER A 537 -19.18 21.98 -25.28
CA SER A 537 -20.27 22.59 -26.04
C SER A 537 -19.85 22.89 -27.47
N VAL A 538 -18.70 23.53 -27.67
CA VAL A 538 -18.15 23.80 -29.01
C VAL A 538 -17.96 22.49 -29.78
N ARG A 539 -17.38 21.48 -29.13
CA ARG A 539 -17.17 20.16 -29.73
C ARG A 539 -18.48 19.49 -30.17
N THR A 540 -19.49 19.53 -29.31
CA THR A 540 -20.83 19.00 -29.62
C THR A 540 -21.45 19.69 -30.83
N LEU A 541 -21.21 21.01 -30.99
CA LEU A 541 -21.70 21.77 -32.13
C LEU A 541 -20.94 21.42 -33.42
N VAL A 542 -19.65 21.12 -33.34
CA VAL A 542 -18.87 20.59 -34.48
C VAL A 542 -19.36 19.20 -34.87
N GLU A 543 -19.56 18.29 -33.90
CA GLU A 543 -20.05 16.92 -34.13
C GLU A 543 -21.45 16.89 -34.76
N THR A 544 -22.33 17.83 -34.40
CA THR A 544 -23.68 17.95 -34.97
C THR A 544 -23.72 18.66 -36.33
N LYS A 545 -22.53 19.01 -36.88
CA LYS A 545 -22.37 19.85 -38.08
C LYS A 545 -23.11 21.19 -37.97
N PHE A 546 -23.29 21.68 -36.75
CA PHE A 546 -23.78 23.03 -36.50
C PHE A 546 -22.66 24.05 -36.76
N LEU A 547 -21.43 23.66 -36.42
CA LEU A 547 -20.18 24.31 -36.79
C LEU A 547 -19.42 23.45 -37.78
N VAL A 548 -18.88 24.08 -38.83
CA VAL A 548 -18.01 23.44 -39.84
C VAL A 548 -16.73 24.24 -40.03
N GLY A 549 -15.63 23.57 -40.38
CA GLY A 549 -14.30 24.17 -40.54
C GLY A 549 -13.28 23.64 -39.54
N GLU A 550 -12.23 24.41 -39.30
CA GLU A 550 -11.14 24.07 -38.39
C GLU A 550 -11.20 24.93 -37.12
N ARG A 551 -10.55 24.44 -36.06
CA ARG A 551 -10.48 25.13 -34.77
C ARG A 551 -9.88 26.53 -34.93
N GLY A 552 -10.54 27.53 -34.36
CA GLY A 552 -10.17 28.95 -34.53
C GLY A 552 -10.67 29.59 -35.83
N SER A 553 -11.35 28.85 -36.72
CA SER A 553 -11.93 29.36 -37.97
C SER A 553 -13.24 28.64 -38.34
N TYR A 554 -14.11 28.40 -37.37
CA TYR A 554 -15.39 27.74 -37.60
C TYR A 554 -16.42 28.67 -38.27
N ARG A 555 -17.38 28.07 -38.99
CA ARG A 555 -18.53 28.76 -39.61
C ARG A 555 -19.83 28.11 -39.16
N LEU A 556 -20.87 28.93 -39.04
CA LEU A 556 -22.23 28.47 -38.74
C LEU A 556 -22.88 27.89 -40.01
N GLU A 557 -23.33 26.64 -39.93
CA GLU A 557 -24.10 26.00 -41.01
C GLU A 557 -25.62 26.17 -40.81
N LYS A 558 -26.04 26.45 -39.56
CA LYS A 558 -27.44 26.57 -39.15
C LYS A 558 -27.65 27.84 -38.30
N ALA A 559 -28.90 28.31 -38.23
CA ALA A 559 -29.27 29.49 -37.44
C ALA A 559 -29.15 29.23 -35.93
N VAL A 560 -28.67 30.20 -35.17
CA VAL A 560 -28.41 30.07 -33.71
C VAL A 560 -29.69 29.73 -32.94
N GLU A 561 -30.87 30.22 -33.36
CA GLU A 561 -32.15 29.93 -32.69
C GLU A 561 -32.56 28.45 -32.76
N SER A 562 -31.98 27.67 -33.68
CA SER A 562 -32.25 26.23 -33.82
C SER A 562 -31.40 25.34 -32.91
N THR A 563 -30.53 25.94 -32.09
CA THR A 563 -29.55 25.22 -31.27
C THR A 563 -30.11 24.88 -29.89
N ALA A 564 -30.22 23.59 -29.57
CA ALA A 564 -30.43 23.14 -28.20
C ALA A 564 -29.08 22.87 -27.52
N VAL A 565 -28.53 23.86 -26.82
CA VAL A 565 -27.38 23.66 -25.91
C VAL A 565 -27.93 23.21 -24.54
N PRO A 566 -27.66 21.97 -24.09
CA PRO A 566 -28.11 21.49 -22.79
C PRO A 566 -27.66 22.39 -21.63
N ALA A 567 -28.42 22.39 -20.54
CA ALA A 567 -28.16 23.26 -19.39
C ALA A 567 -27.05 22.76 -18.45
N THR A 568 -26.56 21.52 -18.63
CA THR A 568 -25.51 20.94 -17.77
C THR A 568 -24.44 20.21 -18.57
N VAL A 569 -23.21 20.19 -18.03
CA VAL A 569 -22.08 19.46 -18.62
C VAL A 569 -22.37 17.98 -18.75
N GLN A 570 -23.02 17.40 -17.72
CA GLN A 570 -23.42 16.00 -17.69
C GLN A 570 -24.37 15.65 -18.83
N ALA A 571 -25.33 16.52 -19.15
CA ALA A 571 -26.25 16.33 -20.25
C ALA A 571 -25.55 16.43 -21.62
N ILE A 572 -24.56 17.31 -21.77
CA ILE A 572 -23.72 17.36 -22.99
C ILE A 572 -22.90 16.07 -23.13
N LEU A 573 -22.19 15.65 -22.09
CA LEU A 573 -21.39 14.44 -22.13
C LEU A 573 -22.24 13.19 -22.39
N ALA A 574 -23.41 13.08 -21.74
CA ALA A 574 -24.35 11.99 -21.98
C ALA A 574 -24.83 11.99 -23.44
N ALA A 575 -25.20 13.15 -24.00
CA ALA A 575 -25.61 13.27 -25.39
C ALA A 575 -24.49 12.94 -26.38
N ARG A 576 -23.23 13.28 -26.07
CA ARG A 576 -22.06 12.89 -26.88
C ARG A 576 -21.85 11.37 -26.83
N ILE A 577 -21.92 10.76 -25.64
CA ILE A 577 -21.82 9.31 -25.47
C ILE A 577 -22.95 8.58 -26.20
N ASP A 578 -24.18 9.13 -26.18
CA ASP A 578 -25.34 8.53 -26.86
C ASP A 578 -25.24 8.56 -28.39
N ARG A 579 -24.42 9.45 -28.96
CA ARG A 579 -24.16 9.52 -30.41
C ARG A 579 -23.04 8.60 -30.88
N LEU A 580 -22.25 8.05 -29.96
CA LEU A 580 -21.26 7.05 -30.33
C LEU A 580 -21.98 5.83 -30.93
N PRO A 581 -21.39 5.18 -31.95
CA PRO A 581 -21.92 3.90 -32.39
C PRO A 581 -21.88 2.89 -31.23
N LEU A 582 -22.77 1.90 -31.29
CA LEU A 582 -23.07 1.02 -30.16
C LEU A 582 -21.81 0.31 -29.61
N GLU A 583 -20.89 -0.05 -30.50
CA GLU A 583 -19.64 -0.74 -30.16
C GLU A 583 -18.68 0.17 -29.37
N GLU A 584 -18.42 1.38 -29.85
CA GLU A 584 -17.58 2.37 -29.17
C GLU A 584 -18.21 2.83 -27.85
N LYS A 585 -19.54 2.98 -27.81
CA LYS A 585 -20.27 3.30 -26.58
C LYS A 585 -20.06 2.21 -25.53
N ARG A 586 -20.22 0.94 -25.91
CA ARG A 586 -20.00 -0.20 -25.01
C ARG A 586 -18.54 -0.28 -24.55
N LEU A 587 -17.59 -0.04 -25.45
CA LEU A 587 -16.17 -0.03 -25.11
C LEU A 587 -15.83 1.08 -24.11
N LEU A 588 -16.33 2.30 -24.31
CA LEU A 588 -16.16 3.41 -23.39
C LEU A 588 -16.77 3.12 -22.00
N GLN A 589 -17.95 2.48 -21.98
CA GLN A 589 -18.60 2.04 -20.75
C GLN A 589 -17.78 0.95 -20.03
N SER A 590 -17.23 -0.04 -20.75
CA SER A 590 -16.33 -1.04 -20.18
C SER A 590 -15.07 -0.41 -19.59
N ALA A 591 -14.44 0.52 -20.32
CA ALA A 591 -13.31 1.30 -19.83
C ALA A 591 -13.66 2.07 -18.55
N ALA A 592 -14.88 2.64 -18.46
CA ALA A 592 -15.31 3.36 -17.28
C ALA A 592 -15.48 2.47 -16.04
N VAL A 593 -15.82 1.18 -16.23
CA VAL A 593 -15.90 0.20 -15.13
C VAL A 593 -14.52 -0.27 -14.68
N VAL A 594 -13.51 -0.28 -15.57
CA VAL A 594 -12.10 -0.52 -15.18
C VAL A 594 -11.63 0.55 -14.21
N GLY A 595 -11.82 1.82 -14.58
CA GLY A 595 -11.36 2.94 -13.76
C GLY A 595 -11.09 4.20 -14.58
N LYS A 596 -10.43 5.16 -13.95
CA LYS A 596 -9.97 6.41 -14.58
C LYS A 596 -8.81 6.14 -15.53
N ASP A 597 -7.87 5.31 -15.08
CA ASP A 597 -6.73 4.83 -15.84
C ASP A 597 -6.99 3.36 -16.19
N VAL A 598 -6.78 3.03 -17.46
CA VAL A 598 -7.35 1.87 -18.13
C VAL A 598 -6.20 1.14 -18.86
N PRO A 599 -5.57 0.17 -18.19
CA PRO A 599 -4.55 -0.65 -18.82
C PRO A 599 -5.13 -1.38 -20.04
N PHE A 600 -4.46 -1.27 -21.19
CA PHE A 600 -4.93 -1.86 -22.45
C PHE A 600 -5.13 -3.37 -22.32
N ALA A 601 -4.19 -4.08 -21.68
CA ALA A 601 -4.28 -5.52 -21.48
C ALA A 601 -5.56 -5.92 -20.70
N LEU A 602 -5.94 -5.13 -19.70
CA LEU A 602 -7.16 -5.38 -18.94
C LEU A 602 -8.41 -5.08 -19.76
N LEU A 603 -8.44 -3.92 -20.45
CA LEU A 603 -9.55 -3.57 -21.32
C LEU A 603 -9.75 -4.60 -22.43
N GLN A 604 -8.66 -5.08 -23.03
CA GLN A 604 -8.66 -6.13 -24.05
C GLN A 604 -9.23 -7.44 -23.51
N ALA A 605 -8.92 -7.81 -22.27
CA ALA A 605 -9.46 -9.03 -21.66
C ALA A 605 -10.97 -8.97 -21.39
N ILE A 606 -11.54 -7.78 -21.18
CA ILE A 606 -12.96 -7.60 -20.83
C ILE A 606 -13.81 -7.01 -21.96
N ALA A 607 -13.21 -6.58 -23.08
CA ALA A 607 -13.95 -6.04 -24.21
C ALA A 607 -14.74 -7.14 -24.92
N ASP A 608 -15.97 -6.84 -25.34
CA ASP A 608 -16.79 -7.71 -26.17
C ASP A 608 -16.50 -7.46 -27.66
N GLN A 609 -15.22 -7.38 -28.01
CA GLN A 609 -14.74 -7.08 -29.36
C GLN A 609 -13.57 -7.99 -29.73
N SER A 610 -13.39 -8.23 -31.02
CA SER A 610 -12.22 -8.97 -31.51
C SER A 610 -10.92 -8.18 -31.26
N GLN A 611 -9.78 -8.88 -31.24
CA GLN A 611 -8.47 -8.23 -31.15
C GLN A 611 -8.18 -7.27 -32.33
N GLU A 612 -8.92 -7.42 -33.43
CA GLU A 612 -8.79 -6.61 -34.65
C GLU A 612 -9.61 -5.31 -34.55
N GLU A 613 -10.82 -5.37 -33.98
CA GLU A 613 -11.73 -4.21 -33.87
C GLU A 613 -11.37 -3.28 -32.71
N LEU A 614 -10.85 -3.82 -31.60
CA LEU A 614 -10.59 -3.05 -30.39
C LEU A 614 -9.65 -1.83 -30.63
N PRO A 615 -8.48 -1.96 -31.30
CA PRO A 615 -7.63 -0.81 -31.59
C PRO A 615 -8.31 0.24 -32.48
N LEU A 616 -9.16 -0.18 -33.41
CA LEU A 616 -9.90 0.72 -34.29
C LEU A 616 -10.95 1.52 -33.50
N SER A 617 -11.71 0.86 -32.63
CA SER A 617 -12.66 1.53 -31.73
C SER A 617 -11.96 2.47 -30.75
N LEU A 618 -10.79 2.09 -30.21
CA LEU A 618 -9.97 2.97 -29.38
C LEU A 618 -9.48 4.20 -30.15
N THR A 619 -9.03 4.03 -31.39
CA THR A 619 -8.64 5.15 -32.26
C THR A 619 -9.81 6.11 -32.50
N ARG A 620 -11.03 5.56 -32.71
CA ARG A 620 -12.24 6.38 -32.85
C ARG A 620 -12.62 7.10 -31.56
N LEU A 621 -12.51 6.44 -30.39
CA LEU A 621 -12.75 7.06 -29.08
C LEU A 621 -11.71 8.15 -28.76
N GLN A 622 -10.47 7.99 -29.20
CA GLN A 622 -9.43 9.01 -29.11
C GLN A 622 -9.69 10.18 -30.06
N ALA A 623 -10.11 9.93 -31.29
CA ALA A 623 -10.50 10.96 -32.26
C ALA A 623 -11.73 11.74 -31.76
N ALA A 624 -12.66 11.05 -31.10
CA ALA A 624 -13.78 11.66 -30.38
C ALA A 624 -13.39 12.26 -29.02
N GLU A 625 -12.11 12.21 -28.64
CA GLU A 625 -11.55 12.78 -27.41
C GLU A 625 -12.23 12.32 -26.10
N PHE A 626 -12.62 11.05 -26.03
CA PHE A 626 -13.09 10.43 -24.79
C PHE A 626 -11.94 9.84 -23.96
N LEU A 627 -11.02 9.14 -24.65
CA LEU A 627 -9.85 8.47 -24.07
C LEU A 627 -8.57 8.98 -24.70
N TYR A 628 -7.47 9.00 -23.94
CA TYR A 628 -6.13 9.32 -24.43
C TYR A 628 -5.13 8.27 -23.99
N GLU A 629 -4.08 8.06 -24.79
CA GLU A 629 -2.92 7.28 -24.38
C GLU A 629 -2.06 8.08 -23.40
N THR A 630 -1.84 7.55 -22.20
CA THR A 630 -1.03 8.19 -21.14
C THR A 630 0.33 7.55 -21.00
N SER A 631 0.39 6.22 -21.02
CA SER A 631 1.65 5.49 -20.98
C SER A 631 1.75 4.54 -22.16
N LEU A 632 2.91 4.54 -22.81
CA LEU A 632 3.27 3.55 -23.82
C LEU A 632 4.21 2.47 -23.21
N PHE A 633 4.83 2.73 -22.05
CA PHE A 633 5.82 1.85 -21.44
C PHE A 633 5.64 1.76 -19.91
N PRO A 634 5.73 0.56 -19.29
CA PRO A 634 5.99 -0.74 -19.91
C PRO A 634 4.79 -1.31 -20.69
N ASP A 635 3.59 -0.86 -20.37
CA ASP A 635 2.34 -1.28 -20.99
C ASP A 635 1.52 -0.08 -21.47
N LEU A 636 0.77 -0.29 -22.56
CA LEU A 636 -0.13 0.71 -23.12
C LEU A 636 -1.27 0.98 -22.15
N GLU A 637 -1.47 2.23 -21.78
CA GLU A 637 -2.53 2.67 -20.87
C GLU A 637 -3.33 3.83 -21.46
N TYR A 638 -4.64 3.77 -21.26
CA TYR A 638 -5.58 4.81 -21.64
C TYR A 638 -6.10 5.52 -20.40
N THR A 639 -6.32 6.83 -20.46
CA THR A 639 -7.03 7.58 -19.42
C THR A 639 -8.21 8.32 -20.00
N PHE A 640 -9.23 8.57 -19.18
CA PHE A 640 -10.30 9.48 -19.55
C PHE A 640 -9.81 10.92 -19.62
N LYS A 641 -10.16 11.63 -20.71
CA LYS A 641 -9.82 13.05 -20.88
C LYS A 641 -10.19 13.90 -19.66
N HIS A 642 -11.36 13.65 -19.08
CA HIS A 642 -11.82 14.32 -17.87
C HIS A 642 -12.49 13.34 -16.90
N ALA A 643 -12.33 13.61 -15.60
CA ALA A 643 -12.97 12.82 -14.54
C ALA A 643 -14.50 12.82 -14.68
N LEU A 644 -15.11 13.93 -15.11
CA LEU A 644 -16.55 13.98 -15.32
C LEU A 644 -17.01 13.10 -16.49
N THR A 645 -16.19 12.93 -17.52
CA THR A 645 -16.47 12.00 -18.63
C THR A 645 -16.51 10.56 -18.13
N HIS A 646 -15.57 10.17 -17.26
CA HIS A 646 -15.59 8.87 -16.58
C HIS A 646 -16.84 8.71 -15.72
N GLU A 647 -17.17 9.68 -14.87
CA GLU A 647 -18.35 9.64 -13.99
C GLU A 647 -19.66 9.45 -14.77
N VAL A 648 -19.85 10.21 -15.87
CA VAL A 648 -21.04 10.10 -16.73
C VAL A 648 -21.07 8.76 -17.47
N ALA A 649 -19.93 8.31 -18.01
CA ALA A 649 -19.84 7.02 -18.71
C ALA A 649 -20.16 5.86 -17.75
N TYR A 650 -19.54 5.83 -16.56
CA TYR A 650 -19.79 4.80 -15.54
C TYR A 650 -21.23 4.84 -15.03
N GLY A 651 -21.75 6.05 -14.76
CA GLY A 651 -23.12 6.30 -14.32
C GLY A 651 -24.18 5.84 -15.33
N SER A 652 -23.86 5.87 -16.62
CA SER A 652 -24.75 5.41 -17.71
C SER A 652 -24.89 3.89 -17.82
N VAL A 653 -24.04 3.12 -17.14
CA VAL A 653 -24.08 1.65 -17.19
C VAL A 653 -25.15 1.10 -16.25
N LEU A 654 -26.06 0.29 -16.79
CA LEU A 654 -27.08 -0.41 -16.00
C LEU A 654 -26.45 -1.31 -14.93
N HIS A 655 -27.14 -1.45 -13.80
CA HIS A 655 -26.64 -2.19 -12.63
C HIS A 655 -26.15 -3.62 -12.97
N GLU A 656 -26.98 -4.43 -13.65
CA GLU A 656 -26.61 -5.81 -14.02
C GLU A 656 -25.38 -5.88 -14.92
N ARG A 657 -25.28 -4.98 -15.90
CA ARG A 657 -24.11 -4.94 -16.80
C ARG A 657 -22.86 -4.50 -16.06
N ARG A 658 -22.99 -3.52 -15.15
CA ARG A 658 -21.88 -3.06 -14.30
C ARG A 658 -21.37 -4.21 -13.42
N ARG A 659 -22.27 -4.93 -12.76
CA ARG A 659 -21.94 -6.14 -11.97
C ARG A 659 -21.18 -7.17 -12.81
N ALA A 660 -21.69 -7.50 -14.00
CA ALA A 660 -21.03 -8.47 -14.90
C ALA A 660 -19.64 -8.01 -15.37
N LEU A 661 -19.45 -6.71 -15.63
CA LEU A 661 -18.14 -6.15 -15.99
C LEU A 661 -17.15 -6.21 -14.84
N HIS A 662 -17.56 -5.84 -13.61
CA HIS A 662 -16.72 -6.00 -12.43
C HIS A 662 -16.28 -7.45 -12.23
N ALA A 663 -17.18 -8.42 -12.39
CA ALA A 663 -16.83 -9.83 -12.29
C ALA A 663 -15.77 -10.26 -13.32
N ARG A 664 -15.92 -9.85 -14.58
CA ARG A 664 -14.92 -10.11 -15.64
C ARG A 664 -13.58 -9.44 -15.38
N ILE A 665 -13.58 -8.26 -14.77
CA ILE A 665 -12.34 -7.57 -14.39
C ILE A 665 -11.57 -8.37 -13.35
N VAL A 666 -12.25 -8.98 -12.37
CA VAL A 666 -11.59 -9.85 -11.37
C VAL A 666 -10.91 -11.02 -12.07
N GLU A 667 -11.62 -11.74 -12.93
CA GLU A 667 -11.05 -12.86 -13.70
C GLU A 667 -9.87 -12.44 -14.58
N ALA A 668 -9.96 -11.26 -15.20
CA ALA A 668 -8.89 -10.72 -16.03
C ALA A 668 -7.65 -10.33 -15.20
N ILE A 669 -7.82 -9.72 -14.03
CA ILE A 669 -6.71 -9.37 -13.14
C ILE A 669 -6.03 -10.66 -12.63
N GLU A 670 -6.80 -11.65 -12.18
CA GLU A 670 -6.29 -12.95 -11.72
C GLU A 670 -5.40 -13.62 -12.78
N LYS A 671 -5.80 -13.55 -14.05
CA LYS A 671 -5.08 -14.13 -15.17
C LYS A 671 -3.86 -13.33 -15.59
N LEU A 672 -3.97 -12.01 -15.68
CA LEU A 672 -2.90 -11.12 -16.17
C LEU A 672 -1.77 -10.95 -15.15
N TYR A 673 -2.10 -11.02 -13.86
CA TYR A 673 -1.17 -10.75 -12.75
C TYR A 673 -1.02 -11.95 -11.81
N SER A 674 -1.10 -13.18 -12.32
CA SER A 674 -1.13 -14.41 -11.51
C SER A 674 0.04 -14.55 -10.53
N GLU A 675 1.23 -14.03 -10.87
CA GLU A 675 2.43 -14.07 -10.02
C GLU A 675 2.51 -12.90 -9.02
N ARG A 676 1.60 -11.92 -9.13
CA ARG A 676 1.66 -10.62 -8.42
C ARG A 676 0.30 -10.16 -7.89
N LEU A 677 -0.57 -11.11 -7.57
CA LEU A 677 -1.92 -10.81 -7.08
C LEU A 677 -1.91 -10.02 -5.77
N SER A 678 -0.89 -10.22 -4.92
CA SER A 678 -0.69 -9.47 -3.66
C SER A 678 -0.65 -7.94 -3.86
N GLU A 679 -0.19 -7.48 -5.02
CA GLU A 679 -0.13 -6.06 -5.37
C GLU A 679 -1.49 -5.52 -5.85
N GLN A 680 -2.40 -6.40 -6.27
CA GLN A 680 -3.71 -6.05 -6.82
C GLN A 680 -4.87 -6.33 -5.85
N VAL A 681 -4.59 -6.81 -4.63
CA VAL A 681 -5.58 -7.28 -3.65
C VAL A 681 -6.68 -6.26 -3.39
N GLU A 682 -6.33 -4.98 -3.19
CA GLU A 682 -7.30 -3.91 -2.93
C GLU A 682 -8.21 -3.67 -4.14
N ARG A 683 -7.65 -3.75 -5.36
CA ARG A 683 -8.41 -3.61 -6.61
C ARG A 683 -9.31 -4.81 -6.85
N LEU A 684 -8.79 -6.02 -6.62
CA LEU A 684 -9.53 -7.27 -6.66
C LEU A 684 -10.70 -7.26 -5.67
N ALA A 685 -10.47 -6.83 -4.43
CA ALA A 685 -11.51 -6.68 -3.42
C ALA A 685 -12.62 -5.72 -3.86
N HIS A 686 -12.25 -4.56 -4.41
CA HIS A 686 -13.20 -3.57 -4.92
C HIS A 686 -14.08 -4.14 -6.05
N HIS A 687 -13.46 -4.74 -7.09
CA HIS A 687 -14.21 -5.29 -8.21
C HIS A 687 -14.98 -6.55 -7.81
N ALA A 688 -14.47 -7.40 -6.93
CA ALA A 688 -15.19 -8.58 -6.46
C ALA A 688 -16.46 -8.19 -5.68
N LEU A 689 -16.37 -7.20 -4.79
CA LEU A 689 -17.52 -6.68 -4.05
C LEU A 689 -18.56 -6.07 -4.99
N ARG A 690 -18.14 -5.20 -5.93
CA ARG A 690 -19.04 -4.57 -6.91
C ARG A 690 -19.60 -5.54 -7.96
N GLY A 691 -18.89 -6.64 -8.21
CA GLY A 691 -19.32 -7.74 -9.07
C GLY A 691 -20.23 -8.74 -8.38
N GLU A 692 -20.47 -8.57 -7.07
CA GLU A 692 -21.20 -9.53 -6.23
C GLU A 692 -20.60 -10.95 -6.30
N LEU A 693 -19.27 -11.04 -6.48
CA LEU A 693 -18.52 -12.29 -6.43
C LEU A 693 -18.21 -12.62 -4.96
N TRP A 694 -19.25 -12.91 -4.17
CA TRP A 694 -19.18 -12.92 -2.71
C TRP A 694 -18.03 -13.76 -2.14
N GLU A 695 -17.80 -14.98 -2.64
CA GLU A 695 -16.69 -15.83 -2.16
C GLU A 695 -15.31 -15.17 -2.37
N LYS A 696 -15.06 -14.67 -3.58
CA LYS A 696 -13.82 -13.94 -3.90
C LYS A 696 -13.73 -12.60 -3.18
N ALA A 697 -14.86 -11.92 -3.00
CA ALA A 697 -14.91 -10.66 -2.27
C ALA A 697 -14.47 -10.88 -0.82
N VAL A 698 -14.97 -11.92 -0.16
CA VAL A 698 -14.54 -12.29 1.20
C VAL A 698 -13.04 -12.57 1.24
N GLU A 699 -12.51 -13.35 0.29
CA GLU A 699 -11.08 -13.65 0.22
C GLU A 699 -10.21 -12.40 0.06
N TYR A 700 -10.50 -11.56 -0.94
CA TYR A 700 -9.69 -10.38 -1.23
C TYR A 700 -9.88 -9.26 -0.20
N LEU A 701 -11.07 -9.09 0.37
CA LEU A 701 -11.30 -8.15 1.48
C LEU A 701 -10.54 -8.59 2.74
N HIS A 702 -10.50 -9.90 3.04
CA HIS A 702 -9.71 -10.44 4.15
C HIS A 702 -8.22 -10.19 3.95
N GLN A 703 -7.69 -10.46 2.75
CA GLN A 703 -6.30 -10.16 2.40
C GLN A 703 -6.00 -8.65 2.45
N ALA A 704 -6.90 -7.79 1.97
CA ALA A 704 -6.76 -6.34 2.02
C ALA A 704 -6.73 -5.83 3.48
N GLY A 705 -7.59 -6.37 4.34
CA GLY A 705 -7.61 -6.07 5.77
C GLY A 705 -6.29 -6.44 6.45
N ASN A 706 -5.77 -7.64 6.17
CA ASN A 706 -4.48 -8.08 6.71
C ASN A 706 -3.32 -7.21 6.22
N LYS A 707 -3.33 -6.82 4.94
CA LYS A 707 -2.33 -5.92 4.36
C LYS A 707 -2.39 -4.52 4.99
N ALA A 708 -3.59 -3.96 5.17
CA ALA A 708 -3.78 -2.68 5.86
C ALA A 708 -3.34 -2.74 7.33
N ALA A 709 -3.66 -3.84 8.03
CA ALA A 709 -3.22 -4.07 9.42
C ALA A 709 -1.69 -4.15 9.52
N ALA A 710 -1.02 -4.83 8.59
CA ALA A 710 0.44 -4.90 8.53
C ALA A 710 1.09 -3.52 8.34
N ARG A 711 0.44 -2.63 7.59
CA ARG A 711 0.83 -1.21 7.42
C ARG A 711 0.40 -0.31 8.57
N SER A 712 -0.22 -0.87 9.61
CA SER A 712 -0.74 -0.12 10.77
C SER A 712 -1.83 0.91 10.40
N ALA A 713 -2.50 0.71 9.27
CA ALA A 713 -3.67 1.48 8.83
C ALA A 713 -4.94 0.90 9.48
N THR A 714 -5.07 1.12 10.78
CA THR A 714 -6.07 0.47 11.65
C THR A 714 -7.52 0.71 11.17
N GLN A 715 -7.83 1.91 10.69
CA GLN A 715 -9.20 2.26 10.30
C GLN A 715 -9.62 1.58 8.99
N GLU A 716 -8.73 1.57 8.01
CA GLU A 716 -8.91 0.91 6.72
C GLU A 716 -8.96 -0.62 6.90
N ALA A 717 -8.12 -1.18 7.77
CA ALA A 717 -8.15 -2.61 8.10
C ALA A 717 -9.50 -3.03 8.70
N ILE A 718 -10.03 -2.28 9.68
CA ILE A 718 -11.37 -2.54 10.25
C ILE A 718 -12.43 -2.48 9.15
N ALA A 719 -12.39 -1.44 8.30
CA ALA A 719 -13.37 -1.28 7.22
C ALA A 719 -13.35 -2.45 6.23
N TYR A 720 -12.17 -3.02 5.93
CA TYR A 720 -12.05 -4.19 5.07
C TYR A 720 -12.58 -5.46 5.73
N PHE A 721 -12.24 -5.73 6.99
CA PHE A 721 -12.76 -6.89 7.72
C PHE A 721 -14.28 -6.81 7.90
N GLU A 722 -14.84 -5.63 8.21
CA GLU A 722 -16.29 -5.42 8.30
C GLU A 722 -16.98 -5.66 6.95
N GLN A 723 -16.41 -5.15 5.84
CA GLN A 723 -16.90 -5.44 4.50
C GLN A 723 -16.82 -6.93 4.16
N ALA A 724 -15.78 -7.64 4.60
CA ALA A 724 -15.66 -9.10 4.41
C ALA A 724 -16.76 -9.86 5.19
N LEU A 725 -17.05 -9.43 6.42
CA LEU A 725 -18.17 -9.98 7.21
C LEU A 725 -19.53 -9.67 6.58
N ASP A 726 -19.70 -8.50 5.97
CA ASP A 726 -20.91 -8.17 5.21
C ASP A 726 -21.05 -8.99 3.93
N ALA A 727 -19.95 -9.22 3.21
CA ALA A 727 -19.90 -10.05 1.99
C ALA A 727 -20.16 -11.54 2.27
N LEU A 728 -20.03 -12.00 3.52
CA LEU A 728 -20.43 -13.35 3.95
C LEU A 728 -21.95 -13.50 4.10
N LYS A 729 -22.71 -12.43 4.40
CA LYS A 729 -24.16 -12.51 4.67
C LYS A 729 -25.01 -13.06 3.50
N PRO A 730 -24.72 -12.75 2.22
CA PRO A 730 -25.45 -13.31 1.08
C PRO A 730 -25.12 -14.78 0.79
N LEU A 731 -24.02 -15.32 1.32
CA LEU A 731 -23.62 -16.71 1.07
C LEU A 731 -24.44 -17.68 1.94
N PRO A 732 -24.75 -18.89 1.45
CA PRO A 732 -25.42 -19.89 2.25
C PRO A 732 -24.53 -20.29 3.44
N GLU A 733 -25.13 -20.38 4.62
CA GLU A 733 -24.40 -20.80 5.80
C GLU A 733 -23.92 -22.26 5.64
N SER A 734 -22.60 -22.44 5.65
CA SER A 734 -21.91 -23.71 5.58
C SER A 734 -20.79 -23.74 6.63
N ARG A 735 -20.22 -24.93 6.89
CA ARG A 735 -19.04 -25.04 7.76
C ARG A 735 -17.91 -24.11 7.29
N HIS A 736 -17.66 -24.05 5.98
CA HIS A 736 -16.62 -23.21 5.40
C HIS A 736 -16.86 -21.71 5.64
N THR A 737 -18.09 -21.21 5.43
CA THR A 737 -18.41 -19.79 5.65
C THR A 737 -18.36 -19.42 7.14
N ILE A 738 -18.73 -20.33 8.04
CA ILE A 738 -18.59 -20.13 9.49
C ILE A 738 -17.10 -20.05 9.87
N GLU A 739 -16.27 -20.98 9.38
CA GLU A 739 -14.82 -20.97 9.61
C GLU A 739 -14.18 -19.66 9.11
N LYS A 740 -14.56 -19.19 7.92
CA LYS A 740 -14.11 -17.89 7.38
C LYS A 740 -14.58 -16.70 8.22
N THR A 741 -15.82 -16.73 8.72
CA THR A 741 -16.33 -15.70 9.63
C THR A 741 -15.48 -15.62 10.89
N ILE A 742 -15.09 -16.78 11.46
CA ILE A 742 -14.23 -16.84 12.63
C ILE A 742 -12.83 -16.31 12.32
N ASP A 743 -12.23 -16.73 11.21
CA ASP A 743 -10.89 -16.29 10.79
C ASP A 743 -10.81 -14.76 10.67
N ILE A 744 -11.79 -14.14 9.99
CA ILE A 744 -11.86 -12.68 9.84
C ILE A 744 -12.03 -11.99 11.20
N ARG A 745 -12.82 -12.56 12.12
CA ARG A 745 -12.98 -12.00 13.47
C ARG A 745 -11.72 -12.11 14.32
N ILE A 746 -10.97 -13.20 14.18
CA ILE A 746 -9.67 -13.37 14.86
C ILE A 746 -8.70 -12.28 14.38
N ASP A 747 -8.61 -12.05 13.07
CA ASP A 747 -7.70 -11.03 12.50
C ASP A 747 -8.18 -9.59 12.77
N LEU A 748 -9.50 -9.37 12.87
CA LEU A 748 -10.08 -8.09 13.29
C LEU A 748 -9.76 -7.75 14.75
N GLY A 749 -9.65 -8.75 15.63
CA GLY A 749 -9.47 -8.57 17.07
C GLY A 749 -8.30 -7.66 17.46
N PRO A 750 -7.05 -7.97 17.05
CA PRO A 750 -5.89 -7.12 17.29
C PRO A 750 -6.04 -5.69 16.74
N THR A 751 -6.75 -5.53 15.62
CA THR A 751 -6.99 -4.24 14.97
C THR A 751 -7.95 -3.37 15.81
N VAL A 752 -9.02 -3.96 16.33
CA VAL A 752 -9.96 -3.28 17.24
C VAL A 752 -9.29 -2.94 18.58
N ILE A 753 -8.47 -3.86 19.12
CA ILE A 753 -7.64 -3.60 20.31
C ILE A 753 -6.68 -2.43 20.07
N SER A 754 -6.06 -2.33 18.88
CA SER A 754 -5.17 -1.22 18.54
C SER A 754 -5.89 0.13 18.48
N LYS A 755 -7.19 0.14 18.14
CA LYS A 755 -8.02 1.35 18.09
C LYS A 755 -8.46 1.84 19.47
N GLY A 756 -8.94 0.93 20.33
CA GLY A 756 -9.63 1.27 21.58
C GLY A 756 -8.98 0.74 22.87
N GLY A 757 -7.90 -0.03 22.76
CA GLY A 757 -7.34 -0.83 23.84
C GLY A 757 -8.15 -2.10 24.12
N PHE A 758 -7.57 -2.99 24.94
CA PHE A 758 -8.19 -4.27 25.30
C PHE A 758 -9.54 -4.16 26.02
N GLY A 759 -9.85 -3.02 26.65
CA GLY A 759 -11.11 -2.81 27.39
C GLY A 759 -12.28 -2.29 26.54
N GLY A 760 -12.14 -2.16 25.22
CA GLY A 760 -13.17 -1.67 24.31
C GLY A 760 -14.36 -2.62 24.18
N THR A 761 -15.59 -2.09 24.10
CA THR A 761 -16.82 -2.92 23.96
C THR A 761 -16.89 -3.62 22.60
N ASP A 762 -16.26 -3.04 21.59
CA ASP A 762 -16.05 -3.61 20.26
C ASP A 762 -15.16 -4.86 20.29
N VAL A 763 -14.19 -4.94 21.21
CA VAL A 763 -13.38 -6.15 21.45
C VAL A 763 -14.23 -7.29 21.97
N GLU A 764 -15.04 -7.04 23.00
CA GLU A 764 -15.96 -8.01 23.60
C GLU A 764 -16.98 -8.52 22.58
N GLU A 765 -17.63 -7.61 21.84
CA GLU A 765 -18.63 -7.97 20.83
C GLU A 765 -18.01 -8.84 19.73
N ASN A 766 -16.81 -8.50 19.27
CA ASN A 766 -16.14 -9.25 18.23
C ASN A 766 -15.80 -10.68 18.65
N TYR A 767 -15.13 -10.86 19.79
CA TYR A 767 -14.72 -12.19 20.23
C TYR A 767 -15.89 -13.03 20.77
N THR A 768 -16.92 -12.42 21.37
CA THR A 768 -18.13 -13.14 21.80
C THR A 768 -18.82 -13.78 20.60
N LYS A 769 -19.01 -13.03 19.50
CA LYS A 769 -19.56 -13.59 18.26
C LYS A 769 -18.68 -14.69 17.66
N ALA A 770 -17.35 -14.52 17.70
CA ALA A 770 -16.43 -15.57 17.23
C ALA A 770 -16.52 -16.85 18.08
N ARG A 771 -16.73 -16.72 19.39
CA ARG A 771 -16.87 -17.83 20.34
C ARG A 771 -18.14 -18.63 20.05
N GLU A 772 -19.28 -17.97 19.91
CA GLU A 772 -20.56 -18.61 19.56
C GLU A 772 -20.45 -19.46 18.29
N LEU A 773 -19.74 -18.96 17.28
CA LEU A 773 -19.48 -19.68 16.03
C LEU A 773 -18.53 -20.88 16.22
N CYS A 774 -17.49 -20.74 17.05
CA CYS A 774 -16.58 -21.84 17.37
C CYS A 774 -17.29 -22.98 18.11
N GLU A 775 -18.18 -22.65 19.06
CA GLU A 775 -18.96 -23.62 19.83
C GLU A 775 -19.91 -24.40 18.91
N ARG A 776 -20.56 -23.73 17.94
CA ARG A 776 -21.41 -24.38 16.91
C ARG A 776 -20.64 -25.39 16.04
N LEU A 777 -19.34 -25.19 15.83
CA LEU A 777 -18.47 -26.09 15.04
C LEU A 777 -17.81 -27.20 15.87
N GLY A 778 -18.11 -27.29 17.17
CA GLY A 778 -17.56 -28.31 18.06
C GLY A 778 -16.14 -28.00 18.55
N ASN A 779 -15.85 -26.75 18.91
CA ASN A 779 -14.60 -26.31 19.55
C ASN A 779 -13.34 -26.60 18.72
N THR A 780 -13.26 -25.96 17.55
CA THR A 780 -12.11 -26.03 16.64
C THR A 780 -10.84 -25.36 17.20
N PRO A 781 -9.64 -25.58 16.62
CA PRO A 781 -8.40 -24.85 16.97
C PRO A 781 -8.53 -23.32 17.04
N ARG A 782 -9.48 -22.75 16.30
CA ARG A 782 -9.79 -21.31 16.29
C ARG A 782 -10.36 -20.80 17.62
N LEU A 783 -10.84 -21.69 18.49
CA LEU A 783 -11.41 -21.31 19.78
C LEU A 783 -10.35 -20.71 20.72
N PHE A 784 -9.11 -21.18 20.66
CA PHE A 784 -8.04 -20.71 21.56
C PHE A 784 -7.78 -19.19 21.45
N PRO A 785 -7.45 -18.62 20.27
CA PRO A 785 -7.20 -17.17 20.16
C PRO A 785 -8.43 -16.34 20.54
N VAL A 786 -9.64 -16.86 20.34
CA VAL A 786 -10.90 -16.21 20.72
C VAL A 786 -11.06 -16.16 22.25
N LEU A 787 -10.88 -17.30 22.93
CA LEU A 787 -10.95 -17.37 24.39
C LEU A 787 -9.84 -16.53 25.03
N TRP A 788 -8.64 -16.54 24.44
CA TRP A 788 -7.51 -15.73 24.90
C TRP A 788 -7.81 -14.23 24.79
N GLY A 789 -8.35 -13.77 23.65
CA GLY A 789 -8.79 -12.39 23.48
C GLY A 789 -9.85 -11.95 24.50
N LEU A 790 -10.83 -12.81 24.80
CA LEU A 790 -11.84 -12.56 25.84
C LEU A 790 -11.24 -12.55 27.25
N ALA A 791 -10.32 -13.47 27.55
CA ALA A 791 -9.65 -13.53 28.85
C ALA A 791 -8.88 -12.23 29.12
N ARG A 792 -8.15 -11.72 28.12
CA ARG A 792 -7.48 -10.40 28.21
C ARG A 792 -8.44 -9.24 28.38
N PHE A 793 -9.57 -9.22 27.65
CA PHE A 793 -10.60 -8.20 27.81
C PHE A 793 -11.11 -8.14 29.25
N HIS A 794 -11.48 -9.29 29.83
CA HIS A 794 -11.97 -9.38 31.20
C HIS A 794 -10.88 -9.07 32.24
N ASP A 795 -9.64 -9.50 32.03
CA ASP A 795 -8.51 -9.15 32.91
C ASP A 795 -8.31 -7.63 33.00
N VAL A 796 -8.31 -6.93 31.86
CA VAL A 796 -8.17 -5.46 31.83
C VAL A 796 -9.35 -4.76 32.50
N ARG A 797 -10.58 -5.28 32.34
CA ARG A 797 -11.78 -4.76 33.03
C ARG A 797 -11.82 -5.09 34.52
N GLY A 798 -11.01 -6.02 34.99
CA GLY A 798 -10.98 -6.48 36.37
C GLY A 798 -11.99 -7.58 36.71
N ASP A 799 -12.57 -8.24 35.71
CA ASP A 799 -13.51 -9.36 35.86
C ASP A 799 -12.74 -10.69 36.03
N TYR A 800 -11.83 -10.74 37.01
CA TYR A 800 -10.86 -11.84 37.16
C TYR A 800 -11.48 -13.22 37.35
N LYS A 801 -12.73 -13.30 37.84
CA LYS A 801 -13.46 -14.56 37.93
C LYS A 801 -13.75 -15.13 36.54
N VAL A 802 -14.27 -14.30 35.64
CA VAL A 802 -14.53 -14.70 34.25
C VAL A 802 -13.21 -14.98 33.53
N GLY A 803 -12.19 -14.15 33.76
CA GLY A 803 -10.84 -14.38 33.24
C GLY A 803 -10.26 -15.72 33.68
N ARG A 804 -10.43 -16.10 34.95
CA ARG A 804 -10.06 -17.43 35.47
C ARG A 804 -10.82 -18.56 34.77
N GLU A 805 -12.14 -18.47 34.67
CA GLU A 805 -12.98 -19.50 34.02
C GLU A 805 -12.59 -19.70 32.54
N LEU A 806 -12.22 -18.63 31.85
CA LEU A 806 -11.70 -18.67 30.48
C LEU A 806 -10.28 -19.28 30.44
N GLY A 807 -9.42 -18.94 31.39
CA GLY A 807 -8.08 -19.53 31.53
C GLY A 807 -8.13 -21.05 31.77
N GLU A 808 -9.09 -21.54 32.57
CA GLU A 808 -9.29 -22.98 32.80
C GLU A 808 -9.75 -23.69 31.52
N GLN A 809 -10.60 -23.05 30.71
CA GLN A 809 -11.00 -23.54 29.39
C GLN A 809 -9.82 -23.57 28.41
N LEU A 810 -9.02 -22.51 28.36
CA LEU A 810 -7.79 -22.44 27.56
C LEU A 810 -6.82 -23.57 27.92
N LEU A 811 -6.65 -23.85 29.22
CA LEU A 811 -5.76 -24.91 29.70
C LEU A 811 -6.27 -26.29 29.27
N THR A 812 -7.57 -26.54 29.46
CA THR A 812 -8.21 -27.80 29.01
C THR A 812 -8.03 -27.99 27.50
N PHE A 813 -8.20 -26.92 26.73
CA PHE A 813 -8.03 -26.92 25.28
C PHE A 813 -6.58 -27.24 24.88
N ALA A 814 -5.61 -26.52 25.47
CA ALA A 814 -4.19 -26.70 25.17
C ALA A 814 -3.67 -28.09 25.57
N GLN A 815 -4.15 -28.63 26.70
CA GLN A 815 -3.81 -29.99 27.15
C GLN A 815 -4.28 -31.07 26.17
N ALA A 816 -5.48 -30.91 25.60
CA ALA A 816 -6.00 -31.83 24.60
C ALA A 816 -5.20 -31.77 23.28
N GLY A 817 -4.69 -30.60 22.92
CA GLY A 817 -3.89 -30.38 21.70
C GLY A 817 -2.41 -30.74 21.81
N GLY A 818 -1.84 -30.74 23.03
CA GLY A 818 -0.42 -31.07 23.27
C GLY A 818 0.59 -30.01 22.82
N ASP A 819 0.14 -28.80 22.50
CA ASP A 819 1.00 -27.68 22.08
C ASP A 819 1.58 -26.97 23.30
N SER A 820 2.91 -27.02 23.47
CA SER A 820 3.61 -26.42 24.61
C SER A 820 3.50 -24.89 24.65
N GLY A 821 3.40 -24.24 23.50
CA GLY A 821 3.23 -22.79 23.41
C GLY A 821 1.84 -22.36 23.86
N LEU A 822 0.79 -23.09 23.44
CA LEU A 822 -0.58 -22.82 23.90
C LEU A 822 -0.76 -23.15 25.38
N LEU A 823 -0.12 -24.20 25.87
CA LEU A 823 -0.10 -24.54 27.31
C LEU A 823 0.52 -23.40 28.13
N LEU A 824 1.65 -22.85 27.67
CA LEU A 824 2.28 -21.70 28.31
C LEU A 824 1.33 -20.49 28.36
N GLN A 825 0.62 -20.19 27.27
CA GLN A 825 -0.33 -19.07 27.21
C GLN A 825 -1.58 -19.31 28.07
N ALA A 826 -2.06 -20.54 28.18
CA ALA A 826 -3.15 -20.88 29.09
C ALA A 826 -2.74 -20.69 30.56
N HIS A 827 -1.53 -21.15 30.92
CA HIS A 827 -0.97 -20.87 32.24
C HIS A 827 -0.78 -19.36 32.45
N HIS A 828 -0.40 -18.61 31.41
CA HIS A 828 -0.20 -17.16 31.45
C HIS A 828 -1.45 -16.41 31.91
N GLU A 829 -2.60 -16.75 31.33
CA GLU A 829 -3.87 -16.19 31.79
C GLU A 829 -4.21 -16.60 33.22
N LEU A 830 -3.94 -17.86 33.60
CA LEU A 830 -4.29 -18.37 34.93
C LEU A 830 -3.46 -17.73 36.05
N TRP A 831 -2.14 -17.60 35.92
CA TRP A 831 -1.35 -17.02 37.00
C TRP A 831 -1.68 -15.54 37.22
N ALA A 832 -1.99 -14.80 36.16
CA ALA A 832 -2.38 -13.39 36.26
C ALA A 832 -3.71 -13.24 37.03
N ASN A 833 -4.74 -14.00 36.66
CA ASN A 833 -6.07 -13.95 37.26
C ASN A 833 -6.10 -14.52 38.69
N LEU A 834 -5.51 -15.70 38.92
CA LEU A 834 -5.47 -16.33 40.26
C LEU A 834 -4.71 -15.47 41.27
N SER A 835 -3.60 -14.86 40.84
CA SER A 835 -2.86 -13.96 41.71
C SER A 835 -3.64 -12.68 42.02
N ALA A 836 -4.50 -12.19 41.13
CA ALA A 836 -5.35 -11.02 41.38
C ALA A 836 -6.47 -11.33 42.40
N VAL A 837 -7.09 -12.51 42.29
CA VAL A 837 -8.14 -13.01 43.22
C VAL A 837 -7.57 -13.40 44.58
N GLY A 838 -6.25 -13.57 44.70
CA GLY A 838 -5.56 -13.88 45.96
C GLY A 838 -5.40 -15.38 46.23
N GLU A 839 -5.58 -16.23 45.21
CA GLU A 839 -5.32 -17.68 45.29
C GLU A 839 -3.82 -17.96 45.04
N LEU A 840 -2.98 -17.50 45.96
CA LEU A 840 -1.53 -17.41 45.76
C LEU A 840 -0.84 -18.76 45.56
N LEU A 841 -1.31 -19.82 46.24
CA LEU A 841 -0.76 -21.17 46.08
C LEU A 841 -1.07 -21.75 44.69
N ALA A 842 -2.29 -21.57 44.19
CA ALA A 842 -2.65 -22.00 42.84
C ALA A 842 -1.90 -21.20 41.77
N ALA A 843 -1.78 -19.88 41.96
CA ALA A 843 -0.98 -19.03 41.09
C ALA A 843 0.49 -19.49 41.04
N ARG A 844 1.09 -19.84 42.18
CA ARG A 844 2.44 -20.38 42.25
C ARG A 844 2.61 -21.65 41.40
N THR A 845 1.68 -22.60 41.48
CA THR A 845 1.72 -23.82 40.66
C THR A 845 1.78 -23.50 39.17
N HIS A 846 0.93 -22.59 38.69
CA HIS A 846 0.93 -22.21 37.28
C HIS A 846 2.17 -21.43 36.85
N LEU A 847 2.77 -20.63 37.74
CA LEU A 847 4.05 -19.97 37.47
C LEU A 847 5.21 -20.99 37.36
N GLU A 848 5.22 -22.02 38.21
CA GLU A 848 6.20 -23.10 38.16
C GLU A 848 6.09 -23.91 36.85
N GLU A 849 4.87 -24.18 36.38
CA GLU A 849 4.63 -24.76 35.05
C GLU A 849 5.09 -23.81 33.93
N GLY A 850 4.79 -22.51 34.04
CA GLY A 850 5.25 -21.50 33.09
C GLY A 850 6.78 -21.49 32.93
N PHE A 851 7.53 -21.58 34.03
CA PHE A 851 8.99 -21.71 33.98
C PHE A 851 9.47 -23.01 33.33
N THR A 852 8.73 -24.10 33.52
CA THR A 852 9.07 -25.41 32.95
C THR A 852 8.84 -25.45 31.44
N LEU A 853 7.76 -24.81 30.98
CA LEU A 853 7.37 -24.79 29.57
C LEU A 853 8.15 -23.76 28.75
N TYR A 854 8.55 -22.63 29.34
CA TYR A 854 9.14 -21.53 28.60
C TYR A 854 10.50 -21.86 27.97
N ASP A 855 10.57 -21.73 26.64
CA ASP A 855 11.79 -21.76 25.86
C ASP A 855 11.89 -20.47 25.05
N ARG A 856 12.94 -19.69 25.30
CA ARG A 856 13.14 -18.37 24.67
C ARG A 856 13.21 -18.41 23.14
N HIS A 857 13.73 -19.50 22.56
CA HIS A 857 13.93 -19.60 21.12
C HIS A 857 12.65 -20.03 20.43
N LYS A 858 11.86 -20.90 21.09
CA LYS A 858 10.57 -21.35 20.57
C LYS A 858 9.46 -20.33 20.74
N HIS A 859 9.50 -19.56 21.82
CA HIS A 859 8.39 -18.69 22.21
C HIS A 859 8.65 -17.20 21.98
N ARG A 860 9.72 -16.85 21.26
CA ARG A 860 10.06 -15.46 20.94
C ARG A 860 8.89 -14.67 20.34
N ASP A 861 8.16 -15.30 19.42
CA ASP A 861 7.08 -14.64 18.67
C ASP A 861 5.83 -14.41 19.52
N HIS A 862 5.72 -15.10 20.67
CA HIS A 862 4.58 -14.93 21.57
C HIS A 862 4.48 -13.51 22.12
N ALA A 863 5.58 -12.79 22.23
CA ALA A 863 5.55 -11.40 22.65
C ALA A 863 4.74 -10.49 21.71
N PHE A 864 4.58 -10.88 20.45
CA PHE A 864 3.82 -10.13 19.43
C PHE A 864 2.42 -10.70 19.24
N LEU A 865 2.27 -12.02 19.36
CA LEU A 865 0.99 -12.71 19.20
C LEU A 865 0.09 -12.55 20.44
N TYR A 866 0.69 -12.50 21.63
CA TYR A 866 -0.01 -12.56 22.90
C TYR A 866 0.49 -11.47 23.86
N GLY A 867 -0.38 -10.52 24.16
CA GLY A 867 -0.26 -9.62 25.31
C GLY A 867 0.72 -8.44 25.13
N GLY A 868 1.52 -8.43 24.06
CA GLY A 868 2.49 -7.36 23.77
C GLY A 868 3.78 -7.45 24.59
N HIS A 869 4.02 -8.58 25.26
CA HIS A 869 5.21 -8.82 26.08
C HIS A 869 5.59 -10.29 26.14
N ASP A 870 6.86 -10.58 26.42
CA ASP A 870 7.34 -11.97 26.52
C ASP A 870 6.72 -12.69 27.74
N PRO A 871 6.18 -13.90 27.56
CA PRO A 871 5.53 -14.66 28.63
C PRO A 871 6.51 -15.14 29.71
N GLY A 872 7.79 -15.35 29.40
CA GLY A 872 8.82 -15.76 30.37
C GLY A 872 9.22 -14.64 31.30
N ALA A 873 9.50 -13.45 30.75
CA ALA A 873 9.72 -12.23 31.54
C ALA A 873 8.48 -11.91 32.39
N CYS A 874 7.29 -12.10 31.81
CA CYS A 874 6.01 -11.93 32.50
C CYS A 874 5.83 -12.88 33.69
N CYS A 875 6.10 -14.17 33.47
CA CYS A 875 6.09 -15.18 34.52
C CYS A 875 7.06 -14.80 35.66
N GLY A 876 8.25 -14.32 35.32
CA GLY A 876 9.28 -13.92 36.28
C GLY A 876 8.83 -12.83 37.26
N TYR A 877 8.24 -11.73 36.80
CA TYR A 877 7.81 -10.67 37.70
C TYR A 877 6.53 -11.04 38.48
N HIS A 878 5.59 -11.78 37.89
CA HIS A 878 4.43 -12.29 38.63
C HIS A 878 4.85 -13.27 39.72
N ALA A 879 5.85 -14.11 39.43
CA ALA A 879 6.45 -14.98 40.43
C ALA A 879 7.10 -14.16 41.55
N ALA A 880 7.83 -13.10 41.25
CA ALA A 880 8.39 -12.25 42.31
C ALA A 880 7.31 -11.76 43.29
N GLN A 881 6.19 -11.24 42.76
CA GLN A 881 5.07 -10.79 43.59
C GLN A 881 4.46 -11.94 44.41
N VAL A 882 4.14 -13.08 43.77
CA VAL A 882 3.49 -14.21 44.44
C VAL A 882 4.39 -14.84 45.50
N PHE A 883 5.68 -15.04 45.21
CA PHE A 883 6.64 -15.59 46.15
C PHE A 883 6.83 -14.66 47.36
N TRP A 884 6.91 -13.35 47.14
CA TRP A 884 6.99 -12.40 48.25
C TRP A 884 5.73 -12.43 49.10
N LEU A 885 4.53 -12.39 48.50
CA LEU A 885 3.29 -12.48 49.26
C LEU A 885 3.22 -13.76 50.11
N LEU A 886 3.63 -14.89 49.54
CA LEU A 886 3.72 -16.19 50.23
C LEU A 886 4.79 -16.25 51.32
N GLY A 887 5.67 -15.25 51.43
CA GLY A 887 6.69 -15.16 52.49
C GLY A 887 8.07 -15.67 52.10
N TYR A 888 8.42 -15.63 50.81
CA TYR A 888 9.74 -16.01 50.29
C TYR A 888 10.47 -14.81 49.62
N PRO A 889 11.01 -13.83 50.40
CA PRO A 889 11.56 -12.60 49.83
C PRO A 889 12.84 -12.81 49.01
N ASP A 890 13.72 -13.74 49.40
CA ASP A 890 14.99 -13.96 48.69
C ASP A 890 14.75 -14.63 47.33
N GLN A 891 13.78 -15.53 47.26
CA GLN A 891 13.30 -16.09 46.00
C GLN A 891 12.66 -15.02 45.12
N ALA A 892 11.83 -14.16 45.68
CA ALA A 892 11.19 -13.07 44.95
C ALA A 892 12.20 -12.09 44.33
N LEU A 893 13.25 -11.74 45.08
CA LEU A 893 14.37 -10.90 44.61
C LEU A 893 15.12 -11.56 43.45
N ARG A 894 15.41 -12.86 43.53
CA ARG A 894 16.03 -13.61 42.42
C ARG A 894 15.15 -13.59 41.18
N ARG A 895 13.85 -13.89 41.31
CA ARG A 895 12.91 -13.89 40.18
C ARG A 895 12.82 -12.54 39.48
N THR A 896 12.78 -11.44 40.23
CA THR A 896 12.78 -10.09 39.64
C THR A 896 14.05 -9.81 38.85
N ARG A 897 15.22 -10.22 39.38
CA ARG A 897 16.51 -10.04 38.70
C ARG A 897 16.59 -10.84 37.41
N ASP A 898 16.20 -12.11 37.47
CA ASP A 898 16.22 -13.02 36.32
C ASP A 898 15.25 -12.55 35.22
N ALA A 899 14.06 -12.08 35.60
CA ALA A 899 13.08 -11.53 34.68
C ALA A 899 13.61 -10.30 33.93
N LEU A 900 14.26 -9.37 34.63
CA LEU A 900 14.81 -8.17 34.01
C LEU A 900 16.02 -8.49 33.12
N ALA A 901 16.86 -9.44 33.52
CA ALA A 901 17.96 -9.92 32.69
C ALA A 901 17.42 -10.54 31.39
N LEU A 902 16.41 -11.41 31.48
CA LEU A 902 15.74 -11.99 30.31
C LEU A 902 15.13 -10.90 29.42
N ALA A 903 14.39 -9.95 30.00
CA ALA A 903 13.77 -8.87 29.24
C ALA A 903 14.81 -8.04 28.44
N ARG A 904 15.96 -7.75 29.06
CA ARG A 904 17.07 -7.03 28.40
C ARG A 904 17.71 -7.86 27.30
N ASP A 905 17.94 -9.15 27.53
CA ASP A 905 18.52 -10.07 26.56
C ASP A 905 17.62 -10.27 25.33
N LEU A 906 16.29 -10.20 25.50
CA LEU A 906 15.32 -10.32 24.41
C LEU A 906 15.32 -9.11 23.47
N CYS A 907 15.89 -7.98 23.88
CA CYS A 907 15.90 -6.72 23.12
C CYS A 907 14.50 -6.28 22.66
N HIS A 908 13.45 -6.59 23.43
CA HIS A 908 12.07 -6.19 23.13
C HIS A 908 11.64 -5.03 24.06
N PRO A 909 11.57 -3.78 23.58
CA PRO A 909 11.38 -2.61 24.44
C PRO A 909 10.11 -2.65 25.30
N ALA A 910 8.98 -3.12 24.75
CA ALA A 910 7.73 -3.24 25.50
C ALA A 910 7.88 -4.20 26.68
N THR A 911 8.58 -5.33 26.49
CA THR A 911 8.87 -6.29 27.58
C THR A 911 9.80 -5.71 28.62
N VAL A 912 10.83 -4.95 28.21
CA VAL A 912 11.76 -4.28 29.13
C VAL A 912 11.01 -3.27 30.00
N VAL A 913 10.25 -2.36 29.38
CA VAL A 913 9.47 -1.34 30.11
C VAL A 913 8.46 -1.98 31.05
N HIS A 914 7.74 -2.99 30.57
CA HIS A 914 6.78 -3.75 31.37
C HIS A 914 7.47 -4.36 32.61
N THR A 915 8.61 -5.02 32.41
CA THR A 915 9.35 -5.67 33.50
C THR A 915 9.97 -4.66 34.46
N LEU A 916 10.47 -3.51 33.97
CA LEU A 916 10.98 -2.41 34.80
C LEU A 916 9.90 -1.86 35.73
N PHE A 917 8.69 -1.63 35.21
CA PHE A 917 7.58 -1.15 36.02
C PHE A 917 7.21 -2.15 37.13
N PHE A 918 7.01 -3.43 36.80
CA PHE A 918 6.68 -4.44 37.81
C PHE A 918 7.83 -4.68 38.80
N ALA A 919 9.09 -4.55 38.38
CA ALA A 919 10.24 -4.56 39.28
C ALA A 919 10.24 -3.34 40.22
N ALA A 920 9.94 -2.14 39.73
CA ALA A 920 9.82 -0.94 40.55
C ALA A 920 8.70 -1.09 41.58
N TRP A 921 7.56 -1.63 41.16
CA TRP A 921 6.45 -1.97 42.06
C TRP A 921 6.87 -3.00 43.11
N PHE A 922 7.61 -4.05 42.73
CA PHE A 922 8.13 -5.02 43.69
C PHE A 922 9.11 -4.40 44.69
N HIS A 923 10.05 -3.56 44.25
CA HIS A 923 10.97 -2.85 45.14
C HIS A 923 10.27 -1.84 46.04
N GLN A 924 9.14 -1.27 45.59
CA GLN A 924 8.27 -0.44 46.41
C GLN A 924 7.73 -1.26 47.59
N TYR A 925 7.33 -2.52 47.39
CA TYR A 925 6.94 -3.38 48.49
C TYR A 925 8.07 -3.56 49.50
N LEU A 926 9.31 -3.74 49.06
CA LEU A 926 10.44 -3.90 49.98
C LEU A 926 10.83 -2.60 50.71
N GLY A 927 10.26 -1.46 50.32
CA GLY A 927 10.61 -0.13 50.85
C GLY A 927 11.93 0.41 50.29
N GLU A 928 12.44 -0.17 49.20
CA GLU A 928 13.75 0.15 48.62
C GLU A 928 13.68 1.35 47.66
N ARG A 929 13.55 2.56 48.22
CA ARG A 929 13.30 3.80 47.46
C ARG A 929 14.26 4.03 46.29
N GLN A 930 15.57 3.82 46.50
CA GLN A 930 16.56 4.01 45.43
C GLN A 930 16.34 3.03 44.27
N ALA A 931 16.04 1.76 44.58
CA ALA A 931 15.77 0.76 43.55
C ALA A 931 14.47 1.07 42.78
N VAL A 932 13.46 1.66 43.43
CA VAL A 932 12.27 2.18 42.74
C VAL A 932 12.66 3.30 41.78
N GLN A 933 13.42 4.29 42.26
CA GLN A 933 13.86 5.44 41.48
C GLN A 933 14.63 5.03 40.22
N ASP A 934 15.65 4.18 40.36
CA ASP A 934 16.50 3.75 39.26
C ASP A 934 15.67 3.10 38.13
N ARG A 935 14.67 2.28 38.50
CA ARG A 935 13.85 1.53 37.54
C ARG A 935 12.79 2.39 36.86
N ILE A 936 12.17 3.32 37.58
CA ILE A 936 11.20 4.22 36.95
C ILE A 936 11.91 5.25 36.06
N GLU A 937 13.10 5.72 36.39
CA GLU A 937 13.85 6.65 35.52
C GLU A 937 14.21 5.99 34.19
N GLU A 938 14.74 4.76 34.24
CA GLU A 938 15.01 3.94 33.04
C GLU A 938 13.71 3.68 32.25
N GLY A 939 12.65 3.25 32.94
CA GLY A 939 11.35 2.95 32.32
C GLY A 939 10.67 4.16 31.70
N MET A 940 10.75 5.34 32.34
CA MET A 940 10.21 6.59 31.80
C MET A 940 10.99 7.05 30.57
N SER A 941 12.32 6.99 30.60
CA SER A 941 13.16 7.34 29.45
C SER A 941 12.80 6.48 28.23
N LEU A 942 12.77 5.16 28.42
CA LEU A 942 12.43 4.22 27.34
C LEU A 942 10.96 4.36 26.89
N SER A 943 10.02 4.61 27.81
CA SER A 943 8.62 4.85 27.45
C SER A 943 8.43 6.14 26.66
N THR A 944 9.17 7.21 26.98
CA THR A 944 9.13 8.46 26.22
C THR A 944 9.76 8.27 24.84
N GLU A 945 10.90 7.60 24.74
CA GLU A 945 11.58 7.32 23.48
C GLU A 945 10.72 6.46 22.54
N GLN A 946 10.06 5.44 23.08
CA GLN A 946 9.25 4.51 22.29
C GLN A 946 7.77 4.92 22.19
N GLY A 947 7.30 5.93 22.92
CA GLY A 947 5.90 6.39 22.89
C GLY A 947 4.91 5.52 23.67
N PHE A 948 5.35 4.78 24.69
CA PHE A 948 4.50 3.94 25.53
C PHE A 948 3.73 4.75 26.60
N SER A 949 2.62 5.38 26.20
CA SER A 949 1.84 6.29 27.05
C SER A 949 1.27 5.65 28.33
N ARG A 950 0.86 4.37 28.27
CA ARG A 950 0.38 3.63 29.45
C ARG A 950 1.49 3.48 30.49
N TRP A 951 2.62 2.91 30.10
CA TRP A 951 3.75 2.65 31.00
C TRP A 951 4.35 3.95 31.55
N LEU A 952 4.36 5.02 30.75
CA LEU A 952 4.76 6.35 31.21
C LEU A 952 3.85 6.86 32.34
N GLY A 953 2.54 6.66 32.24
CA GLY A 953 1.58 6.99 33.29
C GLY A 953 1.84 6.21 34.57
N GLU A 954 2.02 4.89 34.46
CA GLU A 954 2.26 4.00 35.61
C GLU A 954 3.60 4.35 36.33
N ALA A 955 4.68 4.62 35.58
CA ALA A 955 5.94 5.08 36.16
C ALA A 955 5.82 6.49 36.80
N THR A 956 5.01 7.38 36.19
CA THR A 956 4.69 8.70 36.76
C THR A 956 3.98 8.58 38.10
N PHE A 957 3.11 7.57 38.29
CA PHE A 957 2.47 7.34 39.57
C PHE A 957 3.49 7.03 40.68
N LEU A 958 4.40 6.09 40.44
CA LEU A 958 5.45 5.72 41.39
C LEU A 958 6.43 6.87 41.67
N ARG A 959 6.71 7.74 40.68
CA ARG A 959 7.46 8.98 40.90
C ARG A 959 6.72 9.92 41.87
N GLY A 960 5.39 10.02 41.74
CA GLY A 960 4.57 10.80 42.67
C GLY A 960 4.66 10.26 44.10
N TRP A 961 4.65 8.94 44.26
CA TRP A 961 4.86 8.30 45.57
C TRP A 961 6.26 8.60 46.15
N LEU A 962 7.33 8.51 45.36
CA LEU A 962 8.69 8.86 45.81
C LEU A 962 8.78 10.32 46.29
N LEU A 963 8.20 11.26 45.54
CA LEU A 963 8.14 12.67 45.94
C LEU A 963 7.43 12.85 47.29
N ALA A 964 6.35 12.09 47.54
CA ALA A 964 5.67 12.12 48.82
C ALA A 964 6.54 11.55 49.96
N GLU A 965 7.29 10.47 49.71
CA GLU A 965 8.23 9.89 50.67
C GLU A 965 9.44 10.79 50.99
N GLU A 966 9.83 11.66 50.07
CA GLU A 966 10.91 12.66 50.22
C GLU A 966 10.46 13.95 50.92
N GLY A 967 9.19 14.03 51.34
CA GLY A 967 8.64 15.21 52.03
C GLY A 967 8.05 16.27 51.11
N ARG A 968 7.95 16.02 49.80
CA ARG A 968 7.26 16.89 48.82
C ARG A 968 5.82 16.40 48.59
N GLN A 969 5.05 16.26 49.67
CA GLN A 969 3.83 15.47 49.65
C GLN A 969 2.71 16.03 48.76
N GLU A 970 2.48 17.35 48.76
CA GLU A 970 1.41 17.96 47.94
C GLU A 970 1.63 17.69 46.44
N ILE A 971 2.85 17.92 45.97
CA ILE A 971 3.24 17.68 44.57
C ILE A 971 3.14 16.19 44.22
N GLY A 972 3.61 15.32 45.12
CA GLY A 972 3.56 13.88 44.93
C GLY A 972 2.12 13.34 44.82
N ILE A 973 1.24 13.75 45.74
CA ILE A 973 -0.17 13.36 45.77
C ILE A 973 -0.92 13.89 44.54
N GLU A 974 -0.69 15.14 44.14
CA GLU A 974 -1.29 15.72 42.92
C GLU A 974 -0.91 14.90 41.68
N GLN A 975 0.37 14.53 41.57
CA GLN A 975 0.86 13.71 40.46
C GLN A 975 0.24 12.31 40.46
N MET A 976 0.10 11.67 41.63
CA MET A 976 -0.57 10.37 41.77
C MET A 976 -2.05 10.44 41.39
N LEU A 977 -2.78 11.47 41.86
CA LEU A 977 -4.20 11.68 41.56
C LEU A 977 -4.46 11.88 40.07
N LYS A 978 -3.61 12.65 39.39
CA LYS A 978 -3.73 12.87 37.96
C LYS A 978 -3.70 11.56 37.19
N VAL A 979 -2.73 10.69 37.49
CA VAL A 979 -2.62 9.37 36.85
C VAL A 979 -3.84 8.51 37.12
N VAL A 980 -4.31 8.44 38.37
CA VAL A 980 -5.50 7.65 38.74
C VAL A 980 -6.77 8.19 38.05
N THR A 981 -6.90 9.51 37.92
CA THR A 981 -8.05 10.13 37.24
C THR A 981 -8.02 9.85 35.74
N ASP A 982 -6.86 10.00 35.11
CA ASP A 982 -6.65 9.71 33.69
C ASP A 982 -6.87 8.21 33.39
N ALA A 983 -6.48 7.32 34.30
CA ALA A 983 -6.70 5.87 34.20
C ALA A 983 -8.18 5.51 34.35
N ARG A 984 -8.89 6.08 35.33
CA ARG A 984 -10.35 5.86 35.52
C ARG A 984 -11.20 6.32 34.33
N GLY A 985 -10.72 7.33 33.57
CA GLY A 985 -11.34 7.74 32.30
C GLY A 985 -11.21 6.69 31.19
N ARG A 986 -10.22 5.80 31.26
CA ARG A 986 -9.98 4.68 30.34
C ARG A 986 -10.50 3.41 30.99
N LYS A 987 -11.77 3.06 30.78
CA LYS A 987 -12.45 1.91 31.43
C LYS A 987 -11.57 0.65 31.55
N GLY A 988 -11.06 0.36 32.76
CA GLY A 988 -10.44 -0.92 33.14
C GLY A 988 -8.96 -0.85 33.52
N THR A 989 -8.67 -0.89 34.84
CA THR A 989 -7.37 -1.30 35.44
C THR A 989 -7.52 -1.80 36.89
N GLY A 990 -8.40 -2.79 37.14
CA GLY A 990 -8.80 -3.16 38.52
C GLY A 990 -7.67 -3.49 39.51
N ARG A 991 -6.55 -4.09 39.07
CA ARG A 991 -5.43 -4.49 39.95
C ARG A 991 -4.51 -3.33 40.30
N PHE A 992 -4.31 -2.43 39.34
CA PHE A 992 -3.55 -1.19 39.53
C PHE A 992 -4.30 -0.26 40.48
N ASP A 993 -5.63 -0.25 40.43
CA ASP A 993 -6.47 0.63 41.26
C ASP A 993 -6.32 0.36 42.77
N ALA A 994 -6.29 -0.91 43.21
CA ALA A 994 -6.18 -1.24 44.63
C ALA A 994 -4.81 -0.87 45.22
N HIS A 995 -3.73 -1.13 44.49
CA HIS A 995 -2.39 -0.76 44.90
C HIS A 995 -2.17 0.75 44.91
N CYS A 996 -2.60 1.43 43.84
CA CYS A 996 -2.52 2.88 43.77
C CYS A 996 -3.32 3.53 44.91
N ALA A 997 -4.51 3.01 45.21
CA ALA A 997 -5.31 3.49 46.33
C ALA A 997 -4.61 3.29 47.68
N ALA A 998 -3.94 2.14 47.89
CA ALA A 998 -3.16 1.90 49.10
C ALA A 998 -2.04 2.94 49.29
N LEU A 999 -1.23 3.17 48.25
CA LEU A 999 -0.13 4.15 48.32
C LEU A 999 -0.62 5.59 48.47
N LEU A 1000 -1.71 5.94 47.78
CA LEU A 1000 -2.31 7.26 47.87
C LEU A 1000 -2.88 7.51 49.28
N ALA A 1001 -3.57 6.53 49.86
CA ALA A 1001 -4.10 6.62 51.21
C ALA A 1001 -3.00 6.72 52.28
N GLU A 1002 -1.90 5.98 52.12
CA GLU A 1002 -0.75 6.10 53.02
C GLU A 1002 -0.13 7.51 52.93
N SER A 1003 0.00 8.04 51.71
CA SER A 1003 0.53 9.39 51.46
C SER A 1003 -0.35 10.47 52.11
N TYR A 1004 -1.67 10.37 51.99
CA TYR A 1004 -2.63 11.22 52.69
C TYR A 1004 -2.52 11.12 54.22
N GLY A 1005 -2.31 9.90 54.74
CA GLY A 1005 -2.06 9.71 56.16
C GLY A 1005 -0.85 10.51 56.64
N LYS A 1006 0.25 10.50 55.88
CA LYS A 1006 1.50 11.20 56.21
C LYS A 1006 1.36 12.72 56.22
N THR A 1007 0.46 13.31 55.43
CA THR A 1007 0.17 14.76 55.43
C THR A 1007 -0.86 15.20 56.47
N GLY A 1008 -1.45 14.26 57.22
CA GLY A 1008 -2.50 14.55 58.19
C GLY A 1008 -3.91 14.61 57.58
N GLN A 1009 -4.04 14.49 56.27
CA GLN A 1009 -5.30 14.42 55.50
C GLN A 1009 -5.95 13.02 55.64
N THR A 1010 -6.21 12.64 56.89
CA THR A 1010 -6.60 11.27 57.26
C THR A 1010 -7.98 10.90 56.72
N SER A 1011 -8.90 11.86 56.63
CA SER A 1011 -10.26 11.66 56.13
C SER A 1011 -10.27 11.32 54.64
N GLU A 1012 -9.44 12.00 53.86
CA GLU A 1012 -9.23 11.79 52.43
C GLU A 1012 -8.63 10.40 52.19
N GLY A 1013 -7.61 10.01 52.96
CA GLY A 1013 -7.06 8.66 52.92
C GLY A 1013 -8.09 7.57 53.23
N LEU A 1014 -8.95 7.78 54.24
CA LEU A 1014 -10.02 6.84 54.58
C LEU A 1014 -11.06 6.69 53.47
N ASN A 1015 -11.41 7.79 52.78
CA ASN A 1015 -12.32 7.73 51.63
C ASN A 1015 -11.70 6.92 50.48
N VAL A 1016 -10.43 7.17 50.16
CA VAL A 1016 -9.70 6.41 49.12
C VAL A 1016 -9.70 4.90 49.42
N VAL A 1017 -9.40 4.51 50.66
CA VAL A 1017 -9.40 3.09 51.07
C VAL A 1017 -10.81 2.50 51.05
N LYS A 1018 -11.82 3.24 51.50
CA LYS A 1018 -13.22 2.79 51.47
C LYS A 1018 -13.67 2.46 50.04
N ASP A 1019 -13.39 3.35 49.11
CA ASP A 1019 -13.73 3.16 47.70
C ASP A 1019 -12.97 1.95 47.11
N ALA A 1020 -11.68 1.81 47.44
CA ALA A 1020 -10.87 0.69 46.98
C ALA A 1020 -11.34 -0.66 47.53
N ILE A 1021 -11.78 -0.73 48.80
CA ILE A 1021 -12.37 -1.94 49.39
C ILE A 1021 -13.68 -2.28 48.67
N ALA A 1022 -14.53 -1.30 48.39
CA ALA A 1022 -15.79 -1.53 47.66
C ALA A 1022 -15.52 -2.10 46.24
N ILE A 1023 -14.56 -1.52 45.51
CA ILE A 1023 -14.13 -2.01 44.20
C ILE A 1023 -13.55 -3.43 44.31
N THR A 1024 -12.72 -3.70 45.32
CA THR A 1024 -12.12 -5.02 45.57
C THR A 1024 -13.20 -6.08 45.83
N GLN A 1025 -14.25 -5.74 46.58
CA GLN A 1025 -15.38 -6.63 46.83
C GLN A 1025 -16.22 -6.86 45.56
N GLN A 1026 -16.41 -5.84 44.74
CA GLN A 1026 -17.15 -5.95 43.48
C GLN A 1026 -16.41 -6.80 42.44
N THR A 1027 -15.11 -6.55 42.26
CA THR A 1027 -14.25 -7.21 41.25
C THR A 1027 -13.65 -8.53 41.71
N GLN A 1028 -13.74 -8.83 43.01
CA GLN A 1028 -13.02 -9.95 43.65
C GLN A 1028 -11.49 -9.86 43.48
N SER A 1029 -10.93 -8.67 43.29
CA SER A 1029 -9.48 -8.43 43.22
C SER A 1029 -8.82 -8.44 44.61
N ARG A 1030 -8.85 -9.58 45.30
CA ARG A 1030 -8.57 -9.64 46.75
C ARG A 1030 -7.09 -9.62 47.13
N CYS A 1031 -6.15 -9.67 46.19
CA CYS A 1031 -4.72 -9.74 46.50
C CYS A 1031 -4.17 -8.59 47.36
N TYR A 1032 -4.80 -7.41 47.32
CA TYR A 1032 -4.45 -6.24 48.15
C TYR A 1032 -5.40 -6.00 49.33
N GLU A 1033 -6.44 -6.83 49.50
CA GLU A 1033 -7.49 -6.58 50.49
C GLU A 1033 -6.92 -6.44 51.91
N ALA A 1034 -5.99 -7.33 52.29
CA ALA A 1034 -5.35 -7.28 53.60
C ALA A 1034 -4.57 -5.98 53.85
N GLU A 1035 -3.84 -5.49 52.84
CA GLU A 1035 -3.04 -4.27 52.98
C GLU A 1035 -3.94 -3.03 53.05
N LEU A 1036 -5.03 -3.00 52.28
CA LEU A 1036 -6.05 -1.95 52.40
C LEU A 1036 -6.68 -1.92 53.81
N GLN A 1037 -7.01 -3.09 54.37
CA GLN A 1037 -7.53 -3.17 55.75
C GLN A 1037 -6.48 -2.70 56.78
N ARG A 1038 -5.21 -3.08 56.60
CA ARG A 1038 -4.12 -2.61 57.47
C ARG A 1038 -3.97 -1.09 57.41
N ILE A 1039 -3.92 -0.49 56.21
CA ILE A 1039 -3.80 0.95 56.02
C ILE A 1039 -5.02 1.68 56.61
N LYS A 1040 -6.23 1.15 56.44
CA LYS A 1040 -7.43 1.67 57.10
C LYS A 1040 -7.25 1.72 58.63
N GLY A 1041 -6.73 0.66 59.22
CA GLY A 1041 -6.43 0.59 60.66
C GLY A 1041 -5.42 1.66 61.09
N GLU A 1042 -4.33 1.83 60.35
CA GLU A 1042 -3.31 2.87 60.62
C GLU A 1042 -3.89 4.30 60.55
N LEU A 1043 -4.78 4.58 59.59
CA LEU A 1043 -5.46 5.86 59.48
C LEU A 1043 -6.45 6.09 60.63
N LEU A 1044 -7.20 5.06 61.03
CA LEU A 1044 -8.12 5.13 62.19
C LEU A 1044 -7.36 5.39 63.50
N LEU A 1045 -6.16 4.84 63.67
CA LEU A 1045 -5.31 5.16 64.82
C LEU A 1045 -4.94 6.64 64.88
N ARG A 1046 -4.75 7.30 63.73
CA ARG A 1046 -4.49 8.75 63.67
C ARG A 1046 -5.71 9.58 64.07
N GLN A 1047 -6.92 9.06 63.87
CA GLN A 1047 -8.18 9.63 64.40
C GLN A 1047 -8.48 9.21 65.84
N SER A 1048 -7.55 8.50 66.51
CA SER A 1048 -7.73 7.96 67.86
C SER A 1048 -8.84 6.90 68.01
N ASP A 1049 -9.31 6.29 66.92
CA ASP A 1049 -10.28 5.18 66.96
C ASP A 1049 -9.55 3.83 67.07
N GLN A 1050 -9.09 3.51 68.28
CA GLN A 1050 -8.32 2.29 68.54
C GLN A 1050 -9.15 1.01 68.35
N GLN A 1051 -10.45 1.04 68.64
CA GLN A 1051 -11.31 -0.14 68.57
C GLN A 1051 -11.55 -0.57 67.12
N GLN A 1052 -11.88 0.39 66.23
CA GLN A 1052 -12.03 0.08 64.82
C GLN A 1052 -10.68 -0.27 64.17
N ALA A 1053 -9.59 0.37 64.58
CA ALA A 1053 -8.25 0.02 64.10
C ALA A 1053 -7.87 -1.43 64.43
N GLU A 1054 -8.09 -1.87 65.68
CA GLU A 1054 -7.86 -3.26 66.11
C GLU A 1054 -8.66 -4.25 65.25
N THR A 1055 -9.95 -3.93 65.00
CA THR A 1055 -10.82 -4.73 64.14
C THR A 1055 -10.28 -4.83 62.71
N CYS A 1056 -9.78 -3.72 62.16
CA CYS A 1056 -9.19 -3.70 60.81
C CYS A 1056 -7.92 -4.57 60.73
N PHE A 1057 -7.04 -4.52 61.73
CA PHE A 1057 -5.83 -5.36 61.74
C PHE A 1057 -6.14 -6.85 61.90
N GLN A 1058 -7.09 -7.20 62.76
CA GLN A 1058 -7.55 -8.58 62.91
C GLN A 1058 -8.17 -9.11 61.62
N HIS A 1059 -8.97 -8.28 60.93
CA HIS A 1059 -9.53 -8.63 59.63
C HIS A 1059 -8.42 -8.80 58.57
N ALA A 1060 -7.42 -7.93 58.54
CA ALA A 1060 -6.26 -8.08 57.66
C ALA A 1060 -5.55 -9.43 57.88
N ILE A 1061 -5.30 -9.82 59.14
CA ILE A 1061 -4.68 -11.11 59.47
C ILE A 1061 -5.56 -12.29 59.03
N GLN A 1062 -6.88 -12.19 59.21
CA GLN A 1062 -7.81 -13.23 58.75
C GLN A 1062 -7.74 -13.42 57.23
N VAL A 1063 -7.73 -12.31 56.47
CA VAL A 1063 -7.61 -12.34 55.01
C VAL A 1063 -6.27 -12.94 54.59
N THR A 1064 -5.15 -12.52 55.18
CA THR A 1064 -3.82 -13.05 54.83
C THR A 1064 -3.69 -14.54 55.12
N ARG A 1065 -4.28 -15.03 56.22
CA ARG A 1065 -4.30 -16.46 56.54
C ARG A 1065 -5.09 -17.26 55.50
N GLY A 1066 -6.23 -16.74 55.04
CA GLY A 1066 -7.00 -17.34 53.96
C GLY A 1066 -6.25 -17.40 52.64
N GLN A 1067 -5.41 -16.40 52.36
CA GLN A 1067 -4.60 -16.31 51.13
C GLN A 1067 -3.22 -17.00 51.25
N SER A 1068 -2.83 -17.43 52.45
CA SER A 1068 -1.44 -17.81 52.78
C SER A 1068 -0.41 -16.69 52.55
N ALA A 1069 -0.83 -15.42 52.63
CA ALA A 1069 -0.02 -14.24 52.35
C ALA A 1069 0.84 -13.81 53.56
N ARG A 1070 1.89 -14.58 53.87
CA ARG A 1070 2.73 -14.42 55.07
C ARG A 1070 3.42 -13.06 55.20
N SER A 1071 3.87 -12.45 54.10
CA SER A 1071 4.52 -11.12 54.17
C SER A 1071 3.56 -10.02 54.61
N LEU A 1072 2.31 -10.05 54.11
CA LEU A 1072 1.29 -9.10 54.56
C LEU A 1072 0.77 -9.45 55.95
N GLU A 1073 0.73 -10.73 56.32
CA GLU A 1073 0.39 -11.16 57.69
C GLU A 1073 1.38 -10.59 58.70
N LEU A 1074 2.68 -10.62 58.39
CA LEU A 1074 3.73 -10.01 59.21
C LEU A 1074 3.49 -8.51 59.42
N ARG A 1075 3.15 -7.76 58.35
CA ARG A 1075 2.85 -6.33 58.46
C ARG A 1075 1.63 -6.06 59.33
N ALA A 1076 0.53 -6.78 59.12
CA ALA A 1076 -0.68 -6.61 59.91
C ALA A 1076 -0.44 -6.98 61.38
N ALA A 1077 0.34 -8.02 61.65
CA ALA A 1077 0.72 -8.42 62.99
C ALA A 1077 1.63 -7.41 63.68
N MET A 1078 2.57 -6.77 62.97
CA MET A 1078 3.36 -5.67 63.51
C MET A 1078 2.49 -4.48 63.91
N SER A 1079 1.55 -4.06 63.04
CA SER A 1079 0.60 -2.97 63.34
C SER A 1079 -0.27 -3.29 64.56
N LEU A 1080 -0.82 -4.50 64.64
CA LEU A 1080 -1.61 -4.95 65.79
C LEU A 1080 -0.77 -5.04 67.07
N SER A 1081 0.45 -5.56 66.98
CA SER A 1081 1.36 -5.71 68.12
C SER A 1081 1.75 -4.35 68.70
N ARG A 1082 1.99 -3.33 67.86
CA ARG A 1082 2.24 -1.95 68.32
C ARG A 1082 1.03 -1.36 69.03
N LEU A 1083 -0.20 -1.64 68.56
CA LEU A 1083 -1.42 -1.21 69.24
C LEU A 1083 -1.58 -1.90 70.60
N TRP A 1084 -1.42 -3.22 70.65
CA TRP A 1084 -1.51 -4.01 71.88
C TRP A 1084 -0.43 -3.64 72.89
N GLN A 1085 0.79 -3.31 72.45
CA GLN A 1085 1.84 -2.76 73.31
C GLN A 1085 1.38 -1.47 74.02
N LYS A 1086 0.74 -0.55 73.29
CA LYS A 1086 0.17 0.70 73.84
C LYS A 1086 -1.01 0.44 74.79
N GLN A 1087 -1.77 -0.64 74.57
CA GLN A 1087 -2.87 -1.08 75.44
C GLN A 1087 -2.40 -1.91 76.65
N GLY A 1088 -1.10 -2.18 76.80
CA GLY A 1088 -0.54 -2.99 77.88
C GLY A 1088 -0.61 -4.51 77.67
N LYS A 1089 -1.07 -5.00 76.52
CA LYS A 1089 -1.19 -6.42 76.16
C LYS A 1089 0.13 -6.96 75.53
N LYS A 1090 1.26 -6.79 76.23
CA LYS A 1090 2.59 -7.12 75.67
C LYS A 1090 2.79 -8.60 75.36
N ASP A 1091 2.29 -9.49 76.22
CA ASP A 1091 2.45 -10.94 76.03
C ASP A 1091 1.69 -11.44 74.80
N ASP A 1092 0.47 -10.94 74.59
CA ASP A 1092 -0.34 -11.26 73.41
C ASP A 1092 0.32 -10.75 72.12
N ALA A 1093 0.85 -9.51 72.15
CA ALA A 1093 1.61 -8.92 71.05
C ALA A 1093 2.86 -9.73 70.70
N ARG A 1094 3.65 -10.10 71.72
CA ARG A 1094 4.87 -10.90 71.53
C ARG A 1094 4.54 -12.27 70.97
N LYS A 1095 3.52 -12.94 71.50
CA LYS A 1095 3.10 -14.27 71.05
C LYS A 1095 2.67 -14.27 69.58
N LEU A 1096 1.83 -13.31 69.18
CA LEU A 1096 1.37 -13.17 67.80
C LEU A 1096 2.54 -12.93 66.84
N LEU A 1097 3.38 -11.95 67.15
CA LEU A 1097 4.47 -11.56 66.25
C LEU A 1097 5.56 -12.65 66.17
N ALA A 1098 5.86 -13.34 67.27
CA ALA A 1098 6.88 -14.39 67.30
C ALA A 1098 6.45 -15.63 66.51
N GLU A 1099 5.16 -15.99 66.55
CA GLU A 1099 4.60 -17.07 65.75
C GLU A 1099 4.81 -16.82 64.25
N ILE A 1100 4.48 -15.62 63.79
CA ILE A 1100 4.57 -15.27 62.36
C ILE A 1100 6.03 -15.07 61.94
N TYR A 1101 6.84 -14.36 62.73
CA TYR A 1101 8.26 -14.15 62.44
C TYR A 1101 9.03 -15.49 62.36
N GLY A 1102 8.72 -16.44 63.23
CA GLY A 1102 9.33 -17.78 63.25
C GLY A 1102 8.98 -18.67 62.06
N TRP A 1103 7.98 -18.29 61.25
CA TRP A 1103 7.64 -19.01 60.02
C TRP A 1103 8.62 -18.73 58.87
N PHE A 1104 9.23 -17.54 58.83
CA PHE A 1104 10.13 -17.15 57.76
C PHE A 1104 11.46 -17.90 57.83
N THR A 1105 11.95 -18.36 56.67
CA THR A 1105 13.23 -19.07 56.53
C THR A 1105 14.27 -18.28 55.75
N GLU A 1106 13.87 -17.18 55.10
CA GLU A 1106 14.69 -16.36 54.22
C GLU A 1106 14.25 -14.88 54.31
N GLY A 1107 15.03 -13.95 53.75
CA GLY A 1107 14.65 -12.53 53.69
C GLY A 1107 14.87 -11.72 54.98
N PHE A 1108 15.62 -12.22 55.96
CA PHE A 1108 15.89 -11.52 57.24
C PHE A 1108 16.60 -10.16 57.09
N ASP A 1109 17.14 -9.88 55.90
CA ASP A 1109 17.72 -8.57 55.58
C ASP A 1109 16.73 -7.52 55.07
N THR A 1110 15.49 -7.92 54.79
CA THR A 1110 14.42 -7.00 54.35
C THR A 1110 13.94 -6.10 55.48
N ALA A 1111 13.40 -4.93 55.11
CA ALA A 1111 12.96 -3.92 56.07
C ALA A 1111 11.89 -4.46 57.04
N ASP A 1112 10.90 -5.21 56.54
CA ASP A 1112 9.80 -5.73 57.36
C ASP A 1112 10.29 -6.73 58.41
N LEU A 1113 11.17 -7.68 58.05
CA LEU A 1113 11.72 -8.65 58.99
C LEU A 1113 12.68 -8.00 60.00
N LYS A 1114 13.48 -7.00 59.58
CA LYS A 1114 14.28 -6.20 60.52
C LYS A 1114 13.41 -5.45 61.53
N GLN A 1115 12.31 -4.83 61.09
CA GLN A 1115 11.37 -4.14 61.98
C GLN A 1115 10.64 -5.10 62.91
N ALA A 1116 10.22 -6.27 62.41
CA ALA A 1116 9.57 -7.29 63.23
C ALA A 1116 10.50 -7.80 64.34
N LYS A 1117 11.78 -8.03 64.02
CA LYS A 1117 12.79 -8.41 65.01
C LYS A 1117 12.99 -7.35 66.09
N LEU A 1118 13.13 -6.07 65.69
CA LEU A 1118 13.26 -4.96 66.64
C LEU A 1118 12.02 -4.86 67.55
N LEU A 1119 10.82 -4.97 66.99
CA LEU A 1119 9.58 -4.94 67.77
C LEU A 1119 9.47 -6.15 68.72
N LEU A 1120 9.94 -7.33 68.33
CA LEU A 1120 10.03 -8.49 69.22
C LEU A 1120 11.01 -8.27 70.39
N GLU A 1121 12.13 -7.59 70.13
CA GLU A 1121 13.09 -7.19 71.17
C GLU A 1121 12.49 -6.13 72.12
N GLU A 1122 11.67 -5.20 71.63
CA GLU A 1122 10.95 -4.20 72.46
C GLU A 1122 9.79 -4.78 73.29
N LEU A 1123 9.21 -5.90 72.83
CA LEU A 1123 8.15 -6.63 73.50
C LEU A 1123 8.66 -7.68 74.50
N ALA A 1124 9.96 -8.00 74.43
CA ALA A 1124 10.64 -8.93 75.34
C ALA A 1124 10.95 -8.28 76.69
#